data_AF-A0A1H0PB41-F1
#
_entry.id   AF-A0A1H0PB41-F1
#
_cell.length_a   1.000
_cell.length_b   1.000
_cell.length_c   1.000
_cell.angle_alpha   90.00
_cell.angle_beta   90.00
_cell.angle_gamma   90.00
#
_symmetry.space_group_name_H-M   'P 1'
#
loop_
_entity.id
_entity.type
_entity.pdbx_description
1 polymer ?
#
loop_
_entity_poly.entity_id
_entity_poly.type
_entity_poly.pdbx_seq_one_letter_code
_entity_poly.pdbx_strand_id
1 'polypeptide(L)'
;MKGILVGSNEIEKDFTEFTKANSIEGLHVFFRRICLYLGLDERHPLVSVFDTANGEAIKKMVASCLLRVVSQHSKILWEDTTLRLKVSTLWDDVYSKDIYKILKLTGKVANHDLFRKMEEVESIQLREFEDLAGSMISVETASEVRRRYQKLLNSPLTKIFSESQIYDRSLVSPERVAEVFNALDGYIESDRVNSSKSFSRLEEVITKYDEDIRRHGANIYVEAFVSKIIHQVLSVTAQHFELSGSQQSAELAIVGTDRKYPLHTVGEVFSYRLNLVNVGPGIAYNVQINILEVDSSIDVESQELSLGALDVGIHEFIVNMKSNCDTYRTPSILGLMSWTDYSGDRTEVDFELLVIPQNGTLDWQKIKYLQPYSLESVDSEDELIGRKEMLENIYSKLSLRKGESSIIYGQKRVGKTSLAKTIQNRFKAKANHIAIFIETGSLDKTSPGRFIKSLGDKVIRSLARHVPIDPERYKVDSSLSPLVSCIEDIVHAHPDFRIVLIIDEFDEIPSQLYPYTTEGDSFFHNLRSFSGESGEGRVSLILVGGENMGVIMQSTDKLNKFDASNVGYFNKSEYWEDFKELLVTPVRDVMEYSDEAILKLYEATEGNPFYTKFVAKVLYKKMCDRRCSFISADEIEDAVRDSVQTMEAINLNHFWSDGIRVEDPERRDLIETERRRFLISFADKLREHGTVDKKMMVGGADFGVQKEMLDSFVSRNILVEEEGSLRIKPKLFERWLVEKGVHTLRAAFADEEALSAFEARESAAYIPDSSLISLADGWELYRGRRVGSSEIRAWLAQFESNAERCLAFKILENINFYGEARVREKLKIIHDVVRREVVYSVKSGERFRRDIIVSAFGPPSKSGSSYLRMYVSENGIISNGVKSPADIPKALSVDEQTKAVVFIDDIIGSGTTIIDCLREFSEAAGAIISQRDILVVVGVICGLRSGVEKVLQVIDSGEFPFRVELKVCDVLDDGDRAFSQVSQLFDEGDKHKAQVMARKYGSKLQSRHPLGYADSQLLVVFKDNCPNNTLPIIWCSGENPKWVPIFKRI
;
A
#
# COMPACT_ATOMS: atom_id res chain seq x y z
N MET A 1 49.08 -43.44 25.41
CA MET A 1 49.82 -44.54 26.08
C MET A 1 49.49 -45.84 25.35
N LYS A 2 50.41 -46.82 25.28
CA LYS A 2 50.16 -48.18 24.74
C LYS A 2 50.05 -49.15 25.93
N GLY A 3 48.99 -49.95 25.99
CA GLY A 3 48.64 -50.76 27.16
C GLY A 3 48.13 -49.87 28.31
N ILE A 4 47.03 -50.17 28.99
CA ILE A 4 46.40 -51.46 29.25
C ILE A 4 44.88 -51.37 29.01
N LEU A 5 44.25 -52.40 28.43
CA LEU A 5 42.79 -52.57 28.42
C LEU A 5 42.31 -53.05 29.81
N VAL A 6 42.33 -52.16 30.80
CA VAL A 6 41.51 -52.27 32.02
C VAL A 6 40.27 -51.43 31.74
N GLY A 7 39.11 -52.09 31.67
CA GLY A 7 37.97 -51.54 30.95
C GLY A 7 37.40 -50.27 31.57
N SER A 8 36.91 -49.36 30.73
CA SER A 8 35.92 -48.33 31.08
C SER A 8 34.75 -48.95 31.87
N ASN A 9 34.28 -50.11 31.43
CA ASN A 9 33.28 -50.94 32.11
C ASN A 9 33.69 -51.40 33.52
N GLU A 10 34.98 -51.54 33.83
CA GLU A 10 35.46 -51.91 35.18
C GLU A 10 35.41 -50.72 36.14
N ILE A 11 35.61 -49.48 35.66
CA ILE A 11 35.43 -48.27 36.47
C ILE A 11 33.95 -48.14 36.85
N GLU A 12 33.05 -48.32 35.89
CA GLU A 12 31.61 -48.20 36.12
C GLU A 12 31.07 -49.33 37.00
N LYS A 13 31.62 -50.54 36.85
CA LYS A 13 31.33 -51.68 37.73
C LYS A 13 31.80 -51.41 39.17
N ASP A 14 33.07 -51.03 39.36
CA ASP A 14 33.62 -50.78 40.70
C ASP A 14 32.96 -49.57 41.37
N PHE A 15 32.52 -48.57 40.59
CA PHE A 15 31.66 -47.47 41.07
C PHE A 15 30.29 -47.99 41.53
N THR A 16 29.65 -48.86 40.76
CA THR A 16 28.34 -49.46 41.10
C THR A 16 28.42 -50.41 42.29
N GLU A 17 29.55 -51.08 42.50
CA GLU A 17 29.82 -51.88 43.70
C GLU A 17 30.09 -50.99 44.91
N PHE A 18 30.81 -49.87 44.75
CA PHE A 18 30.98 -48.85 45.78
C PHE A 18 29.66 -48.22 46.22
N THR A 19 28.79 -47.79 45.31
CA THR A 19 27.52 -47.13 45.66
C THR A 19 26.57 -48.07 46.42
N LYS A 20 26.60 -49.37 46.10
CA LYS A 20 25.88 -50.42 46.85
C LYS A 20 26.48 -50.68 48.24
N ALA A 21 27.82 -50.67 48.37
CA ALA A 21 28.51 -50.93 49.63
C ALA A 21 28.49 -49.73 50.58
N ASN A 22 28.51 -48.49 50.05
CA ASN A 22 28.49 -47.22 50.78
C ASN A 22 29.48 -47.21 51.98
N SER A 23 30.72 -47.64 51.74
CA SER A 23 31.76 -47.75 52.76
C SER A 23 33.08 -47.09 52.33
N ILE A 24 33.90 -46.69 53.31
CA ILE A 24 35.24 -46.12 53.08
C ILE A 24 36.15 -47.14 52.38
N GLU A 25 36.01 -48.43 52.70
CA GLU A 25 36.74 -49.52 52.05
C GLU A 25 36.35 -49.64 50.56
N GLY A 26 35.06 -49.53 50.22
CA GLY A 26 34.59 -49.47 48.84
C GLY A 26 35.13 -48.25 48.07
N LEU A 27 35.19 -47.09 48.73
CA LEU A 27 35.76 -45.87 48.14
C LEU A 27 37.27 -46.04 47.86
N HIS A 28 38.00 -46.74 48.73
CA HIS A 28 39.40 -47.11 48.51
C HIS A 28 39.59 -48.05 47.31
N VAL A 29 38.70 -49.04 47.12
CA VAL A 29 38.70 -49.92 45.94
C VAL A 29 38.46 -49.11 44.66
N PHE A 30 37.47 -48.20 44.67
CA PHE A 30 37.19 -47.32 43.54
C PHE A 30 38.36 -46.39 43.20
N PHE A 31 39.01 -45.75 44.18
CA PHE A 31 40.21 -44.93 43.93
C PHE A 31 41.40 -45.77 43.43
N ARG A 32 41.55 -47.03 43.86
CA ARG A 32 42.56 -47.93 43.32
C ARG A 32 42.30 -48.23 41.84
N ARG A 33 41.03 -48.42 41.43
CA ARG A 33 40.65 -48.57 40.02
C ARG A 33 40.98 -47.33 39.19
N ILE A 34 40.70 -46.15 39.71
CA ILE A 34 41.08 -44.87 39.08
C ILE A 34 42.59 -44.75 38.92
N CYS A 35 43.39 -45.15 39.92
CA CYS A 35 44.85 -45.17 39.79
C CYS A 35 45.32 -46.08 38.65
N LEU A 36 44.79 -47.30 38.57
CA LEU A 36 45.10 -48.26 37.50
C LEU A 36 44.75 -47.72 36.11
N TYR A 37 43.61 -47.06 35.96
CA TYR A 37 43.20 -46.43 34.69
C TYR A 37 44.09 -45.24 34.30
N LEU A 38 44.49 -44.41 35.27
CA LEU A 38 45.30 -43.21 35.03
C LEU A 38 46.82 -43.47 35.02
N GLY A 39 47.26 -44.71 35.27
CA GLY A 39 48.68 -45.08 35.34
C GLY A 39 49.40 -44.55 36.58
N LEU A 40 48.67 -44.30 37.67
CA LEU A 40 49.18 -43.81 38.96
C LEU A 40 49.50 -44.98 39.91
N ASP A 41 50.31 -44.73 40.95
CA ASP A 41 50.64 -45.78 41.94
C ASP A 41 49.39 -46.22 42.72
N GLU A 42 49.01 -47.49 42.52
CA GLU A 42 47.86 -48.13 43.15
C GLU A 42 48.08 -48.55 44.61
N ARG A 43 49.31 -48.50 45.14
CA ARG A 43 49.64 -48.94 46.51
C ARG A 43 49.18 -47.94 47.57
N HIS A 44 49.12 -46.66 47.21
CA HIS A 44 48.71 -45.57 48.08
C HIS A 44 47.69 -44.66 47.37
N PRO A 45 46.49 -45.16 47.01
CA PRO A 45 45.60 -44.46 46.08
C PRO A 45 45.17 -43.07 46.57
N LEU A 46 44.95 -42.87 47.87
CA LEU A 46 44.63 -41.53 48.45
C LEU A 46 45.80 -40.53 48.45
N VAL A 47 47.01 -40.97 48.17
CA VAL A 47 48.18 -40.10 47.96
C VAL A 47 48.29 -39.80 46.48
N SER A 48 48.31 -40.84 45.63
CA SER A 48 48.46 -40.72 44.18
C SER A 48 47.35 -39.91 43.50
N VAL A 49 46.09 -40.09 43.94
CA VAL A 49 44.92 -39.37 43.37
C VAL A 49 44.93 -37.88 43.69
N PHE A 50 45.48 -37.48 44.84
CA PHE A 50 45.52 -36.09 45.32
C PHE A 50 46.92 -35.46 45.25
N ASP A 51 47.86 -36.05 44.49
CA ASP A 51 49.19 -35.47 44.30
C ASP A 51 49.08 -34.13 43.54
N THR A 52 49.73 -33.10 44.07
CA THR A 52 49.76 -31.77 43.47
C THR A 52 50.56 -31.73 42.17
N ALA A 53 51.48 -32.68 41.97
CA ALA A 53 52.26 -32.86 40.75
C ALA A 53 51.47 -33.48 39.58
N ASN A 54 50.24 -33.96 39.81
CA ASN A 54 49.39 -34.51 38.76
C ASN A 54 49.07 -33.47 37.67
N GLY A 55 49.13 -33.89 36.40
CA GLY A 55 48.75 -33.05 35.26
C GLY A 55 47.27 -32.69 35.25
N GLU A 56 46.92 -31.58 34.59
CA GLU A 56 45.56 -31.01 34.61
C GLU A 56 44.47 -32.00 34.17
N ALA A 57 44.74 -32.83 33.15
CA ALA A 57 43.78 -33.85 32.69
C ALA A 57 43.51 -34.95 33.75
N ILE A 58 44.53 -35.34 34.51
CA ILE A 58 44.41 -36.30 35.62
C ILE A 58 43.59 -35.67 36.75
N LYS A 59 43.90 -34.43 37.12
CA LYS A 59 43.14 -33.67 38.12
C LYS A 59 41.67 -33.49 37.74
N LYS A 60 41.37 -33.15 36.47
CA LYS A 60 39.99 -33.05 35.93
C LYS A 60 39.24 -34.38 36.01
N MET A 61 39.89 -35.49 35.62
CA MET A 61 39.28 -36.82 35.71
C MET A 61 38.95 -37.19 37.17
N VAL A 62 39.91 -37.04 38.08
CA VAL A 62 39.68 -37.28 39.52
C VAL A 62 38.57 -36.40 40.08
N ALA A 63 38.61 -35.09 39.79
CA ALA A 63 37.62 -34.13 40.27
C ALA A 63 36.19 -34.47 39.81
N SER A 64 36.04 -34.96 38.58
CA SER A 64 34.75 -35.41 38.04
C SER A 64 34.25 -36.71 38.70
N CYS A 65 35.14 -37.68 38.95
CA CYS A 65 34.80 -38.89 39.69
C CYS A 65 34.36 -38.57 41.13
N LEU A 66 34.95 -37.55 41.75
CA LEU A 66 34.53 -37.09 43.08
C LEU A 66 33.16 -36.40 43.08
N LEU A 67 32.78 -35.70 42.00
CA LEU A 67 31.41 -35.19 41.84
C LEU A 67 30.39 -36.34 41.80
N ARG A 68 30.70 -37.44 41.09
CA ARG A 68 29.88 -38.67 41.05
C ARG A 68 29.71 -39.31 42.44
N VAL A 69 30.75 -39.28 43.26
CA VAL A 69 30.67 -39.80 44.62
C VAL A 69 29.84 -38.88 45.52
N VAL A 70 29.95 -37.56 45.37
CA VAL A 70 29.21 -36.60 46.20
C VAL A 70 27.72 -36.54 45.86
N SER A 71 27.34 -36.62 44.59
CA SER A 71 25.92 -36.62 44.16
C SER A 71 25.09 -37.78 44.74
N GLN A 72 25.73 -38.93 45.00
CA GLN A 72 25.06 -40.14 45.52
C GLN A 72 25.35 -40.41 47.01
N HIS A 73 26.56 -40.09 47.50
CA HIS A 73 27.06 -40.48 48.82
C HIS A 73 27.87 -39.38 49.52
N SER A 74 27.38 -38.13 49.49
CA SER A 74 28.01 -36.94 50.10
C SER A 74 28.52 -37.12 51.55
N LYS A 75 27.84 -37.92 52.38
CA LYS A 75 28.21 -38.16 53.78
C LYS A 75 29.60 -38.78 53.97
N ILE A 76 29.99 -39.76 53.15
CA ILE A 76 31.29 -40.47 53.28
C ILE A 76 32.47 -39.48 53.17
N LEU A 77 32.37 -38.56 52.21
CA LEU A 77 33.41 -37.55 51.97
C LEU A 77 33.35 -36.36 52.95
N TRP A 78 32.25 -36.22 53.71
CA TRP A 78 32.06 -35.16 54.70
C TRP A 78 32.57 -35.54 56.09
N GLU A 79 32.41 -36.80 56.48
CA GLU A 79 32.77 -37.31 57.81
C GLU A 79 34.31 -37.40 58.02
N ASP A 80 35.07 -37.79 56.99
CA ASP A 80 36.54 -37.73 57.03
C ASP A 80 37.04 -36.30 56.78
N THR A 81 37.56 -35.67 57.84
CA THR A 81 38.09 -34.30 57.80
C THR A 81 39.31 -34.13 56.88
N THR A 82 40.12 -35.18 56.70
CA THR A 82 41.31 -35.17 55.83
C THR A 82 40.92 -35.27 54.37
N LEU A 83 40.00 -36.18 54.03
CA LEU A 83 39.47 -36.32 52.68
C LEU A 83 38.70 -35.05 52.25
N ARG A 84 37.83 -34.53 53.11
CA ARG A 84 37.06 -33.31 52.83
C ARG A 84 37.97 -32.13 52.42
N LEU A 85 39.08 -31.93 53.13
CA LEU A 85 40.03 -30.85 52.80
C LEU A 85 40.75 -31.10 51.46
N LYS A 86 41.14 -32.35 51.16
CA LYS A 86 41.75 -32.73 49.88
C LYS A 86 40.80 -32.58 48.68
N VAL A 87 39.51 -32.92 48.86
CA VAL A 87 38.47 -32.75 47.83
C VAL A 87 38.20 -31.27 47.57
N SER A 88 38.00 -30.47 48.62
CA SER A 88 37.85 -29.00 48.48
C SER A 88 39.04 -28.37 47.74
N THR A 89 40.28 -28.70 48.12
CA THR A 89 41.46 -28.10 47.46
C THR A 89 41.62 -28.54 46.01
N LEU A 90 41.23 -29.77 45.65
CA LEU A 90 41.23 -30.22 44.26
C LEU A 90 40.16 -29.51 43.42
N TRP A 91 38.94 -29.33 43.96
CA TRP A 91 37.90 -28.56 43.27
C TRP A 91 38.25 -27.06 43.16
N ASP A 92 38.91 -26.49 44.16
CA ASP A 92 39.42 -25.11 44.08
C ASP A 92 40.53 -24.97 43.01
N ASP A 93 41.40 -25.97 42.83
CA ASP A 93 42.44 -25.98 41.77
C ASP A 93 41.82 -26.13 40.37
N VAL A 94 40.82 -27.01 40.21
CA VAL A 94 40.27 -27.40 38.90
C VAL A 94 39.05 -26.57 38.44
N TYR A 95 38.16 -26.17 39.35
CA TYR A 95 36.82 -25.64 39.01
C TYR A 95 36.58 -24.17 39.40
N SER A 96 37.51 -23.55 40.13
CA SER A 96 37.37 -22.17 40.62
C SER A 96 37.24 -21.10 39.53
N LYS A 97 37.87 -21.30 38.37
CA LYS A 97 37.87 -20.35 37.25
C LYS A 97 36.58 -20.42 36.41
N ASP A 98 36.08 -21.63 36.17
CA ASP A 98 35.06 -21.86 35.14
C ASP A 98 33.66 -22.09 35.74
N ILE A 99 33.55 -22.86 36.82
CA ILE A 99 32.28 -23.40 37.32
C ILE A 99 31.76 -22.62 38.54
N TYR A 100 32.65 -22.15 39.42
CA TYR A 100 32.24 -21.43 40.64
C TYR A 100 31.45 -20.14 40.32
N LYS A 101 31.79 -19.49 39.21
CA LYS A 101 31.04 -18.32 38.70
C LYS A 101 29.61 -18.67 38.29
N ILE A 102 29.41 -19.84 37.68
CA ILE A 102 28.09 -20.35 37.25
C ILE A 102 27.26 -20.76 38.47
N LEU A 103 27.87 -21.47 39.43
CA LEU A 103 27.24 -21.89 40.69
C LEU A 103 27.03 -20.74 41.71
N LYS A 104 27.37 -19.49 41.36
CA LYS A 104 27.31 -18.31 42.26
C LYS A 104 28.05 -18.55 43.58
N LEU A 105 29.31 -18.97 43.48
CA LEU A 105 30.23 -19.20 44.59
C LEU A 105 31.31 -18.11 44.57
N THR A 106 31.07 -17.02 45.29
CA THR A 106 31.95 -15.83 45.31
C THR A 106 32.55 -15.60 46.70
N GLY A 107 33.88 -15.55 46.79
CA GLY A 107 34.62 -15.35 48.03
C GLY A 107 35.10 -16.65 48.68
N LYS A 108 35.48 -16.60 49.96
CA LYS A 108 35.99 -17.76 50.71
C LYS A 108 34.81 -18.60 51.21
N VAL A 109 34.34 -19.51 50.36
CA VAL A 109 33.15 -20.36 50.58
C VAL A 109 33.38 -21.34 51.74
N ALA A 110 32.38 -21.52 52.61
CA ALA A 110 32.42 -22.58 53.62
C ALA A 110 32.23 -23.96 52.96
N ASN A 111 33.05 -24.95 53.33
CA ASN A 111 33.02 -26.29 52.70
C ASN A 111 31.60 -26.90 52.59
N HIS A 112 30.70 -26.62 53.54
CA HIS A 112 29.32 -27.12 53.52
C HIS A 112 28.52 -26.59 52.32
N ASP A 113 28.66 -25.31 51.98
CA ASP A 113 27.98 -24.71 50.83
C ASP A 113 28.63 -25.11 49.49
N LEU A 114 29.93 -25.40 49.48
CA LEU A 114 30.62 -25.96 48.32
C LEU A 114 30.10 -27.37 48.00
N PHE A 115 30.13 -28.28 48.97
CA PHE A 115 29.68 -29.66 48.78
C PHE A 115 28.21 -29.74 48.36
N ARG A 116 27.31 -29.00 49.02
CA ARG A 116 25.88 -28.95 48.67
C ARG A 116 25.64 -28.51 47.23
N LYS A 117 26.32 -27.46 46.74
CA LYS A 117 26.15 -27.02 45.34
C LYS A 117 26.78 -27.97 44.33
N MET A 118 27.81 -28.72 44.73
CA MET A 118 28.44 -29.73 43.87
C MET A 118 27.63 -31.03 43.77
N GLU A 119 26.91 -31.40 44.84
CA GLU A 119 25.97 -32.53 44.88
C GLU A 119 24.86 -32.42 43.82
N GLU A 120 24.36 -31.21 43.57
CA GLU A 120 23.31 -30.94 42.59
C GLU A 120 23.79 -31.04 41.12
N VAL A 121 25.08 -30.78 40.83
CA VAL A 121 25.61 -30.56 39.46
C VAL A 121 25.33 -31.73 38.52
N GLU A 122 25.64 -32.95 38.92
CA GLU A 122 25.44 -34.13 38.05
C GLU A 122 23.95 -34.35 37.74
N SER A 123 23.10 -34.25 38.77
CA SER A 123 21.66 -34.48 38.64
C SER A 123 20.96 -33.43 37.76
N ILE A 124 21.41 -32.17 37.80
CA ILE A 124 20.92 -31.11 36.92
C ILE A 124 21.30 -31.43 35.48
N GLN A 125 22.55 -31.81 35.21
CA GLN A 125 23.00 -32.11 33.85
C GLN A 125 22.27 -33.32 33.26
N LEU A 126 22.12 -34.42 34.01
CA LEU A 126 21.36 -35.58 33.52
C LEU A 126 19.91 -35.21 33.19
N ARG A 127 19.25 -34.41 34.05
CA ARG A 127 17.87 -33.93 33.79
C ARG A 127 17.77 -33.02 32.57
N GLU A 128 18.71 -32.10 32.36
CA GLU A 128 18.71 -31.20 31.19
C GLU A 128 18.77 -31.98 29.86
N PHE A 129 19.45 -33.13 29.80
CA PHE A 129 19.43 -34.00 28.62
C PHE A 129 18.17 -34.86 28.51
N GLU A 130 17.57 -35.29 29.63
CA GLU A 130 16.28 -36.02 29.62
C GLU A 130 15.12 -35.12 29.18
N ASP A 131 15.05 -33.89 29.69
CA ASP A 131 14.08 -32.87 29.26
C ASP A 131 14.26 -32.54 27.77
N LEU A 132 15.50 -32.52 27.28
CA LEU A 132 15.81 -32.28 25.87
C LEU A 132 15.35 -33.43 24.96
N ALA A 133 15.59 -34.68 25.36
CA ALA A 133 15.06 -35.85 24.64
C ALA A 133 13.53 -35.84 24.65
N GLY A 134 12.90 -35.60 25.80
CA GLY A 134 11.44 -35.53 25.94
C GLY A 134 10.77 -34.39 25.13
N SER A 135 11.54 -33.39 24.69
CA SER A 135 11.03 -32.31 23.84
C SER A 135 10.90 -32.67 22.36
N MET A 136 11.48 -33.80 21.91
CA MET A 136 11.36 -34.30 20.54
C MET A 136 10.08 -35.13 20.39
N ILE A 137 9.04 -34.54 19.81
CA ILE A 137 7.72 -35.18 19.61
C ILE A 137 7.40 -35.33 18.11
N SER A 138 7.93 -34.44 17.26
CA SER A 138 7.82 -34.47 15.80
C SER A 138 9.18 -34.22 15.12
N VAL A 139 9.27 -34.51 13.83
CA VAL A 139 10.54 -34.45 13.07
C VAL A 139 11.09 -33.01 13.03
N GLU A 140 10.21 -32.02 12.97
CA GLU A 140 10.55 -30.59 13.04
C GLU A 140 11.15 -30.24 14.42
N THR A 141 10.53 -30.69 15.51
CA THR A 141 11.07 -30.47 16.86
C THR A 141 12.42 -31.16 17.06
N ALA A 142 12.64 -32.32 16.43
CA ALA A 142 13.92 -33.01 16.46
C ALA A 142 15.03 -32.21 15.75
N SER A 143 14.76 -31.61 14.58
CA SER A 143 15.74 -30.74 13.89
C SER A 143 16.04 -29.47 14.69
N GLU A 144 15.02 -28.80 15.26
CA GLU A 144 15.23 -27.60 16.10
C GLU A 144 16.12 -27.85 17.33
N VAL A 145 16.06 -29.07 17.89
CA VAL A 145 16.85 -29.46 19.07
C VAL A 145 18.35 -29.47 18.78
N ARG A 146 18.80 -29.65 17.53
CA ARG A 146 20.23 -29.62 17.12
C ARG A 146 21.02 -28.48 17.79
N ARG A 147 20.50 -27.25 17.72
CA ARG A 147 21.15 -26.06 18.29
C ARG A 147 21.15 -26.06 19.82
N ARG A 148 20.10 -26.58 20.46
CA ARG A 148 19.99 -26.69 21.92
C ARG A 148 20.93 -27.76 22.45
N TYR A 149 20.98 -28.91 21.79
CA TYR A 149 21.88 -30.03 22.07
C TYR A 149 23.36 -29.63 21.96
N GLN A 150 23.77 -29.00 20.85
CA GLN A 150 25.13 -28.48 20.69
C GLN A 150 25.49 -27.40 21.73
N LYS A 151 24.55 -26.53 22.12
CA LYS A 151 24.76 -25.54 23.18
C LYS A 151 24.91 -26.20 24.55
N LEU A 152 24.14 -27.25 24.83
CA LEU A 152 24.20 -28.00 26.07
C LEU A 152 25.52 -28.77 26.18
N LEU A 153 25.91 -29.56 25.17
CA LEU A 153 27.23 -30.23 25.11
C LEU A 153 28.42 -29.26 25.30
N ASN A 154 28.29 -28.02 24.83
CA ASN A 154 29.33 -26.98 25.01
C ASN A 154 29.25 -26.23 26.36
N SER A 155 28.25 -26.49 27.20
CA SER A 155 28.13 -25.89 28.53
C SER A 155 29.33 -26.27 29.41
N PRO A 156 29.93 -25.32 30.16
CA PRO A 156 31.04 -25.63 31.07
C PRO A 156 30.69 -26.69 32.13
N LEU A 157 29.41 -26.85 32.49
CA LEU A 157 28.96 -27.91 33.41
C LEU A 157 28.93 -29.28 32.73
N THR A 158 28.47 -29.36 31.46
CA THR A 158 28.45 -30.62 30.71
C THR A 158 29.87 -31.08 30.37
N LYS A 159 30.76 -30.13 30.03
CA LYS A 159 32.19 -30.40 29.73
C LYS A 159 32.92 -31.10 30.87
N ILE A 160 32.50 -30.91 32.12
CA ILE A 160 33.02 -31.67 33.27
C ILE A 160 32.95 -33.17 32.99
N PHE A 161 31.79 -33.66 32.55
CA PHE A 161 31.53 -35.09 32.36
C PHE A 161 31.85 -35.56 30.94
N SER A 162 31.57 -34.76 29.90
CA SER A 162 31.86 -35.16 28.51
C SER A 162 33.34 -35.16 28.16
N GLU A 163 34.20 -34.37 28.83
CA GLU A 163 35.66 -34.45 28.60
C GLU A 163 36.35 -35.55 29.43
N SER A 164 35.71 -36.07 30.49
CA SER A 164 36.35 -36.96 31.49
C SER A 164 35.72 -38.35 31.58
N GLN A 165 34.39 -38.44 31.65
CA GLN A 165 33.63 -39.67 31.84
C GLN A 165 33.23 -40.31 30.50
N ILE A 166 33.16 -39.54 29.41
CA ILE A 166 32.99 -40.11 28.06
C ILE A 166 34.39 -40.46 27.53
N TYR A 167 34.74 -41.74 27.64
CA TYR A 167 36.08 -42.26 27.38
C TYR A 167 36.48 -42.18 25.89
N ASP A 168 35.53 -42.40 24.98
CA ASP A 168 35.69 -42.07 23.56
C ASP A 168 35.01 -40.73 23.25
N ARG A 169 35.84 -39.68 23.16
CA ARG A 169 35.40 -38.32 22.85
C ARG A 169 34.85 -38.16 21.42
N SER A 170 35.03 -39.14 20.53
CA SER A 170 34.46 -39.11 19.18
C SER A 170 32.93 -39.08 19.21
N LEU A 171 32.30 -39.75 20.18
CA LEU A 171 30.85 -39.88 20.34
C LEU A 171 30.13 -38.54 20.57
N VAL A 172 30.81 -37.56 21.15
CA VAL A 172 30.31 -36.20 21.43
C VAL A 172 31.00 -35.12 20.59
N SER A 173 31.77 -35.52 19.56
CA SER A 173 32.41 -34.56 18.64
C SER A 173 31.36 -33.80 17.81
N PRO A 174 31.57 -32.50 17.53
CA PRO A 174 30.65 -31.70 16.71
C PRO A 174 30.36 -32.33 15.34
N GLU A 175 31.35 -33.00 14.76
CA GLU A 175 31.28 -33.65 13.45
C GLU A 175 30.36 -34.89 13.49
N ARG A 176 30.54 -35.77 14.48
CA ARG A 176 29.74 -36.99 14.64
C ARG A 176 28.30 -36.68 15.03
N VAL A 177 28.09 -35.67 15.89
CA VAL A 177 26.76 -35.13 16.19
C VAL A 177 26.11 -34.54 14.94
N ALA A 178 26.85 -33.78 14.12
CA ALA A 178 26.33 -33.23 12.88
C ALA A 178 25.96 -34.31 11.86
N GLU A 179 26.62 -35.48 11.85
CA GLU A 179 26.28 -36.61 10.96
C GLU A 179 24.84 -37.09 11.16
N VAL A 180 24.39 -37.24 12.41
CA VAL A 180 23.01 -37.66 12.76
C VAL A 180 22.00 -36.60 12.34
N PHE A 181 22.21 -35.35 12.73
CA PHE A 181 21.26 -34.28 12.40
C PHE A 181 21.25 -33.95 10.90
N ASN A 182 22.38 -34.06 10.18
CA ASN A 182 22.38 -33.92 8.72
C ASN A 182 21.64 -35.07 8.01
N ALA A 183 21.61 -36.28 8.59
CA ALA A 183 20.81 -37.39 8.06
C ALA A 183 19.30 -37.19 8.33
N LEU A 184 18.95 -36.61 9.48
CA LEU A 184 17.59 -36.17 9.79
C LEU A 184 17.13 -35.02 8.87
N ASP A 185 17.93 -33.96 8.74
CA ASP A 185 17.62 -32.82 7.89
C ASP A 185 17.46 -33.27 6.43
N GLY A 186 18.33 -34.18 5.95
CA GLY A 186 18.21 -34.81 4.62
C GLY A 186 17.06 -35.81 4.45
N TYR A 187 16.33 -36.16 5.52
CA TYR A 187 15.04 -36.84 5.45
C TYR A 187 13.89 -35.82 5.38
N ILE A 188 13.93 -34.76 6.18
CA ILE A 188 12.95 -33.66 6.15
C ILE A 188 12.91 -32.98 4.77
N GLU A 189 14.08 -32.74 4.18
CA GLU A 189 14.23 -32.13 2.84
C GLU A 189 13.94 -33.10 1.68
N SER A 190 13.72 -34.40 1.95
CA SER A 190 13.54 -35.39 0.89
C SER A 190 12.08 -35.55 0.46
N ASP A 191 11.84 -35.50 -0.85
CA ASP A 191 10.55 -35.87 -1.45
C ASP A 191 10.17 -37.29 -1.00
N ARG A 192 8.85 -37.59 -0.96
CA ARG A 192 8.31 -38.90 -0.58
C ARG A 192 9.03 -40.08 -1.25
N VAL A 193 9.32 -39.98 -2.55
CA VAL A 193 10.07 -40.97 -3.35
C VAL A 193 11.47 -41.25 -2.78
N ASN A 194 12.16 -40.22 -2.28
CA ASN A 194 13.51 -40.31 -1.71
C ASN A 194 13.52 -40.58 -0.20
N SER A 195 12.38 -40.38 0.49
CA SER A 195 12.25 -40.50 1.95
C SER A 195 12.72 -41.84 2.51
N SER A 196 12.42 -42.96 1.83
CA SER A 196 12.90 -44.29 2.22
C SER A 196 14.43 -44.38 2.25
N LYS A 197 15.11 -43.85 1.24
CA LYS A 197 16.57 -43.86 1.13
C LYS A 197 17.23 -42.96 2.18
N SER A 198 16.63 -41.80 2.47
CA SER A 198 17.08 -40.92 3.54
C SER A 198 16.84 -41.53 4.93
N PHE A 199 15.73 -42.25 5.13
CA PHE A 199 15.44 -42.98 6.37
C PHE A 199 16.45 -44.09 6.64
N SER A 200 16.71 -44.98 5.66
CA SER A 200 17.73 -46.03 5.82
C SER A 200 19.14 -45.47 6.06
N ARG A 201 19.46 -44.29 5.51
CA ARG A 201 20.71 -43.59 5.82
C ARG A 201 20.79 -43.14 7.29
N LEU A 202 19.67 -42.68 7.88
CA LEU A 202 19.61 -42.35 9.30
C LEU A 202 19.80 -43.60 10.18
N GLU A 203 19.13 -44.72 9.83
CA GLU A 203 19.31 -46.02 10.49
C GLU A 203 20.78 -46.49 10.44
N GLU A 204 21.44 -46.39 9.29
CA GLU A 204 22.85 -46.73 9.13
C GLU A 204 23.77 -45.89 10.04
N VAL A 205 23.54 -44.58 10.13
CA VAL A 205 24.35 -43.66 10.95
C VAL A 205 24.19 -43.99 12.44
N ILE A 206 22.96 -44.26 12.88
CA ILE A 206 22.66 -44.59 14.29
C ILE A 206 23.17 -46.00 14.64
N THR A 207 23.05 -46.97 13.74
CA THR A 207 23.64 -48.31 13.92
C THR A 207 25.16 -48.26 14.09
N LYS A 208 25.86 -47.39 13.32
CA LYS A 208 27.31 -47.15 13.48
C LYS A 208 27.63 -46.51 14.84
N TYR A 209 26.79 -45.58 15.32
CA TYR A 209 26.89 -45.01 16.66
C TYR A 209 26.80 -46.10 17.75
N ASP A 210 25.82 -47.00 17.65
CA ASP A 210 25.64 -48.10 18.60
C ASP A 210 26.82 -49.08 18.61
N GLU A 211 27.43 -49.36 17.44
CA GLU A 211 28.65 -50.15 17.37
C GLU A 211 29.81 -49.50 18.13
N ASP A 212 30.00 -48.19 17.99
CA ASP A 212 31.08 -47.46 18.66
C ASP A 212 30.84 -47.34 20.17
N ILE A 213 29.57 -47.17 20.60
CA ILE A 213 29.17 -47.24 22.02
C ILE A 213 29.48 -48.64 22.60
N ARG A 214 29.10 -49.71 21.88
CA ARG A 214 29.38 -51.11 22.29
C ARG A 214 30.89 -51.41 22.39
N ARG A 215 31.73 -50.80 21.54
CA ARG A 215 33.20 -50.98 21.54
C ARG A 215 33.89 -50.32 22.73
N HIS A 216 33.44 -49.13 23.15
CA HIS A 216 34.17 -48.31 24.12
C HIS A 216 33.57 -48.31 25.54
N GLY A 217 32.38 -48.90 25.71
CA GLY A 217 31.72 -49.11 26.99
C GLY A 217 30.68 -48.04 27.30
N ALA A 218 29.47 -48.48 27.61
CA ALA A 218 28.36 -47.60 27.99
C ALA A 218 28.44 -47.23 29.48
N ASN A 219 28.20 -45.96 29.78
CA ASN A 219 27.97 -45.45 31.13
C ASN A 219 26.81 -44.45 31.13
N ILE A 220 26.42 -43.97 32.30
CA ILE A 220 25.25 -43.09 32.47
C ILE A 220 25.29 -41.81 31.60
N TYR A 221 26.48 -41.30 31.27
CA TYR A 221 26.63 -40.11 30.42
C TYR A 221 26.57 -40.43 28.93
N VAL A 222 27.15 -41.54 28.49
CA VAL A 222 26.96 -42.01 27.11
C VAL A 222 25.48 -42.33 26.87
N GLU A 223 24.81 -42.90 27.87
CA GLU A 223 23.38 -43.18 27.82
C GLU A 223 22.53 -41.89 27.76
N ALA A 224 22.74 -40.96 28.70
CA ALA A 224 21.94 -39.74 28.77
C ALA A 224 22.29 -38.70 27.70
N PHE A 225 23.57 -38.48 27.41
CA PHE A 225 24.01 -37.39 26.52
C PHE A 225 24.04 -37.80 25.05
N VAL A 226 24.07 -39.11 24.72
CA VAL A 226 24.20 -39.60 23.34
C VAL A 226 23.05 -40.56 22.98
N SER A 227 23.01 -41.74 23.60
CA SER A 227 22.08 -42.84 23.28
C SER A 227 20.61 -42.38 23.26
N LYS A 228 20.10 -41.81 24.36
CA LYS A 228 18.71 -41.32 24.45
C LYS A 228 18.37 -40.29 23.38
N ILE A 229 19.32 -39.42 23.01
CA ILE A 229 19.10 -38.34 22.03
C ILE A 229 19.01 -38.92 20.62
N ILE A 230 19.95 -39.78 20.22
CA ILE A 230 19.97 -40.35 18.86
C ILE A 230 18.82 -41.34 18.64
N HIS A 231 18.46 -42.16 19.63
CA HIS A 231 17.33 -43.08 19.52
C HIS A 231 15.98 -42.36 19.51
N GLN A 232 15.84 -41.22 20.20
CA GLN A 232 14.62 -40.42 20.12
C GLN A 232 14.46 -39.79 18.72
N VAL A 233 15.55 -39.30 18.11
CA VAL A 233 15.55 -38.85 16.71
C VAL A 233 15.09 -39.98 15.77
N LEU A 234 15.60 -41.20 15.94
CA LEU A 234 15.17 -42.35 15.13
C LEU A 234 13.68 -42.67 15.33
N SER A 235 13.24 -42.76 16.59
CA SER A 235 11.86 -43.13 16.95
C SER A 235 10.82 -42.18 16.36
N VAL A 236 11.06 -40.87 16.47
CA VAL A 236 10.17 -39.83 15.93
C VAL A 236 10.16 -39.86 14.40
N THR A 237 11.32 -40.09 13.77
CA THR A 237 11.42 -40.20 12.31
C THR A 237 10.73 -41.47 11.79
N ALA A 238 10.84 -42.58 12.50
CA ALA A 238 10.18 -43.85 12.16
C ALA A 238 8.65 -43.73 12.23
N GLN A 239 8.11 -43.12 13.29
CA GLN A 239 6.67 -42.86 13.41
C GLN A 239 6.15 -41.95 12.28
N HIS A 240 6.92 -40.93 11.90
CA HIS A 240 6.57 -40.08 10.76
C HIS A 240 6.61 -40.85 9.43
N PHE A 241 7.60 -41.73 9.24
CA PHE A 241 7.71 -42.56 8.04
C PHE A 241 6.56 -43.58 7.94
N GLU A 242 6.15 -44.21 9.04
CA GLU A 242 4.97 -45.10 9.09
C GLU A 242 3.68 -44.34 8.75
N LEU A 243 3.45 -43.18 9.40
CA LEU A 243 2.27 -42.33 9.14
C LEU A 243 2.25 -41.75 7.72
N SER A 244 3.40 -41.65 7.05
CA SER A 244 3.48 -41.15 5.67
C SER A 244 2.78 -42.05 4.65
N GLY A 245 2.46 -43.30 4.97
CA GLY A 245 1.81 -44.26 4.05
C GLY A 245 2.74 -44.82 2.95
N SER A 246 3.99 -44.35 2.87
CA SER A 246 4.97 -44.71 1.82
C SER A 246 5.31 -46.21 1.74
N GLN A 247 4.97 -46.99 2.77
CA GLN A 247 5.16 -48.45 2.84
C GLN A 247 3.95 -49.26 2.33
N GLN A 248 2.85 -48.60 1.98
CA GLN A 248 1.64 -49.28 1.47
C GLN A 248 1.80 -49.63 -0.01
N SER A 249 0.90 -50.44 -0.57
CA SER A 249 0.95 -50.81 -1.99
C SER A 249 0.54 -49.66 -2.91
N ALA A 250 1.22 -49.52 -4.04
CA ALA A 250 0.86 -48.60 -5.11
C ALA A 250 -0.06 -49.28 -6.14
N GLU A 251 -1.00 -48.54 -6.71
CA GLU A 251 -1.97 -49.03 -7.69
C GLU A 251 -1.96 -48.07 -8.89
N LEU A 252 -1.39 -48.50 -10.00
CA LEU A 252 -1.21 -47.69 -11.20
C LEU A 252 -2.29 -48.00 -12.24
N ALA A 253 -2.85 -46.95 -12.84
CA ALA A 253 -3.74 -47.03 -14.00
C ALA A 253 -3.33 -46.01 -15.07
N ILE A 254 -3.33 -46.38 -16.35
CA ILE A 254 -3.13 -45.43 -17.45
C ILE A 254 -4.50 -44.92 -17.92
N VAL A 255 -4.65 -43.60 -17.97
CA VAL A 255 -5.84 -42.90 -18.45
C VAL A 255 -5.51 -42.26 -19.78
N GLY A 256 -6.29 -42.60 -20.82
CA GLY A 256 -6.18 -41.97 -22.13
C GLY A 256 -6.54 -40.48 -22.08
N THR A 257 -5.89 -39.68 -22.92
CA THR A 257 -6.21 -38.26 -23.06
C THR A 257 -7.26 -38.05 -24.16
N ASP A 258 -8.26 -37.19 -23.94
CA ASP A 258 -9.27 -36.79 -24.95
C ASP A 258 -8.68 -35.98 -26.13
N ARG A 259 -7.35 -35.88 -26.20
CA ARG A 259 -6.62 -35.11 -27.20
C ARG A 259 -6.71 -35.79 -28.56
N LYS A 260 -6.94 -34.98 -29.59
CA LYS A 260 -7.00 -35.44 -30.99
C LYS A 260 -5.69 -35.15 -31.71
N TYR A 261 -5.20 -36.12 -32.49
CA TYR A 261 -3.84 -36.13 -33.04
C TYR A 261 -3.83 -36.05 -34.59
N PRO A 262 -2.76 -35.51 -35.22
CA PRO A 262 -2.63 -35.32 -36.67
C PRO A 262 -2.38 -36.61 -37.46
N LEU A 263 -3.27 -37.61 -37.33
CA LEU A 263 -3.12 -38.89 -38.02
C LEU A 263 -3.26 -38.79 -39.55
N HIS A 264 -3.87 -37.72 -40.09
CA HIS A 264 -4.08 -37.56 -41.53
C HIS A 264 -2.83 -37.19 -42.35
N THR A 265 -1.70 -36.83 -41.72
CA THR A 265 -0.46 -36.51 -42.44
C THR A 265 0.50 -37.70 -42.39
N VAL A 266 0.60 -38.46 -43.48
CA VAL A 266 1.54 -39.59 -43.57
C VAL A 266 2.98 -39.12 -43.36
N GLY A 267 3.66 -39.72 -42.39
CA GLY A 267 5.05 -39.43 -42.02
C GLY A 267 5.23 -38.29 -41.00
N GLU A 268 4.16 -37.63 -40.55
CA GLU A 268 4.24 -36.62 -39.49
C GLU A 268 4.49 -37.29 -38.13
N VAL A 269 5.46 -36.75 -37.38
CA VAL A 269 5.80 -37.20 -36.02
C VAL A 269 5.07 -36.30 -35.03
N PHE A 270 4.32 -36.90 -34.11
CA PHE A 270 3.59 -36.21 -33.06
C PHE A 270 3.89 -36.82 -31.69
N SER A 271 3.85 -35.98 -30.67
CA SER A 271 4.07 -36.37 -29.28
C SER A 271 2.74 -36.78 -28.63
N TYR A 272 2.47 -38.08 -28.59
CA TYR A 272 1.31 -38.65 -27.88
C TYR A 272 1.53 -38.56 -26.37
N ARG A 273 0.48 -38.20 -25.63
CA ARG A 273 0.56 -37.98 -24.18
C ARG A 273 -0.29 -38.97 -23.38
N LEU A 274 0.35 -39.53 -22.37
CA LEU A 274 -0.15 -40.55 -21.47
C LEU A 274 -0.26 -39.97 -20.06
N ASN A 275 -1.40 -40.13 -19.42
CA ASN A 275 -1.54 -39.84 -18.00
C ASN A 275 -1.54 -41.16 -17.23
N LEU A 276 -0.51 -41.38 -16.43
CA LEU A 276 -0.42 -42.53 -15.53
C LEU A 276 -0.78 -42.05 -14.12
N VAL A 277 -1.84 -42.62 -13.56
CA VAL A 277 -2.39 -42.26 -12.26
C VAL A 277 -2.04 -43.34 -11.25
N ASN A 278 -1.32 -42.97 -10.19
CA ASN A 278 -1.20 -43.80 -9.00
C ASN A 278 -2.36 -43.47 -8.05
N VAL A 279 -3.34 -44.36 -7.97
CA VAL A 279 -4.51 -44.24 -7.07
C VAL A 279 -4.27 -44.91 -5.71
N GLY A 280 -3.23 -45.75 -5.62
CA GLY A 280 -2.80 -46.37 -4.37
C GLY A 280 -2.13 -45.36 -3.43
N PRO A 281 -2.13 -45.58 -2.11
CA PRO A 281 -1.48 -44.71 -1.13
C PRO A 281 0.05 -44.83 -1.09
N GLY A 282 0.60 -45.91 -1.66
CA GLY A 282 2.03 -46.21 -1.72
C GLY A 282 2.76 -45.65 -2.94
N ILE A 283 4.09 -45.77 -2.93
CA ILE A 283 4.98 -45.36 -4.03
C ILE A 283 5.25 -46.56 -4.94
N ALA A 284 5.12 -46.37 -6.25
CA ALA A 284 5.48 -47.38 -7.24
C ALA A 284 6.94 -47.19 -7.67
N TYR A 285 7.80 -48.17 -7.41
CA TYR A 285 9.20 -48.15 -7.83
C TYR A 285 9.39 -48.95 -9.14
N ASN A 286 10.44 -48.64 -9.89
CA ASN A 286 10.83 -49.33 -11.13
C ASN A 286 9.68 -49.47 -12.15
N VAL A 287 8.88 -48.41 -12.33
CA VAL A 287 7.75 -48.39 -13.26
C VAL A 287 8.26 -48.54 -14.69
N GLN A 288 7.84 -49.60 -15.36
CA GLN A 288 8.16 -49.92 -16.76
C GLN A 288 6.87 -50.08 -17.57
N ILE A 289 6.81 -49.46 -18.74
CA ILE A 289 5.77 -49.65 -19.73
C ILE A 289 6.38 -50.34 -20.95
N ASN A 290 5.82 -51.48 -21.34
CA ASN A 290 6.18 -52.24 -22.53
C ASN A 290 5.01 -52.25 -23.52
N ILE A 291 5.21 -51.72 -24.72
CA ILE A 291 4.21 -51.72 -25.78
C ILE A 291 4.32 -53.05 -26.54
N LEU A 292 3.25 -53.84 -26.49
CA LEU A 292 3.21 -55.20 -27.04
C LEU A 292 2.72 -55.20 -28.49
N GLU A 293 1.61 -54.51 -28.76
CA GLU A 293 1.01 -54.41 -30.09
C GLU A 293 0.57 -52.97 -30.38
N VAL A 294 0.74 -52.55 -31.64
CA VAL A 294 0.36 -51.24 -32.17
C VAL A 294 -0.37 -51.45 -33.50
N ASP A 295 -1.49 -50.77 -33.72
CA ASP A 295 -2.15 -50.77 -35.02
C ASP A 295 -1.21 -50.27 -36.13
N SER A 296 -1.19 -50.96 -37.26
CA SER A 296 -0.41 -50.66 -38.48
C SER A 296 -0.45 -49.20 -38.99
N SER A 297 -1.43 -48.40 -38.56
CA SER A 297 -1.55 -46.98 -38.90
C SER A 297 -0.62 -46.05 -38.12
N ILE A 298 0.06 -46.52 -37.06
CA ILE A 298 1.02 -45.74 -36.27
C ILE A 298 2.32 -46.54 -36.04
N ASP A 299 3.48 -45.90 -36.21
CA ASP A 299 4.75 -46.37 -35.64
C ASP A 299 5.01 -45.66 -34.29
N VAL A 300 5.55 -46.38 -33.30
CA VAL A 300 6.02 -45.81 -32.02
C VAL A 300 7.54 -45.82 -31.97
N GLU A 301 8.16 -44.71 -31.53
CA GLU A 301 9.64 -44.57 -31.49
C GLU A 301 10.31 -45.51 -30.47
N SER A 302 9.68 -45.73 -29.32
CA SER A 302 10.20 -46.57 -28.23
C SER A 302 9.15 -47.56 -27.75
N GLN A 303 9.46 -48.86 -27.78
CA GLN A 303 8.57 -49.94 -27.30
C GLN A 303 8.72 -50.23 -25.80
N GLU A 304 9.81 -49.79 -25.17
CA GLU A 304 10.06 -49.91 -23.72
C GLU A 304 10.32 -48.52 -23.13
N LEU A 305 9.64 -48.20 -22.04
CA LEU A 305 9.71 -46.91 -21.34
C LEU A 305 9.91 -47.15 -19.85
N SER A 306 11.09 -46.79 -19.32
CA SER A 306 11.39 -46.84 -17.89
C SER A 306 11.11 -45.49 -17.25
N LEU A 307 10.08 -45.41 -16.41
CA LEU A 307 9.58 -44.17 -15.81
C LEU A 307 10.13 -43.92 -14.39
N GLY A 308 10.86 -44.87 -13.82
CA GLY A 308 11.52 -44.70 -12.52
C GLY A 308 10.58 -44.97 -11.35
N ALA A 309 10.41 -44.02 -10.44
CA ALA A 309 9.57 -44.16 -9.26
C ALA A 309 8.50 -43.05 -9.22
N LEU A 310 7.24 -43.45 -9.00
CA LEU A 310 6.06 -42.59 -9.07
C LEU A 310 5.30 -42.60 -7.74
N ASP A 311 5.12 -41.41 -7.17
CA ASP A 311 4.30 -41.16 -5.98
C ASP A 311 2.79 -41.13 -6.34
N VAL A 312 1.93 -40.92 -5.36
CA VAL A 312 0.47 -40.79 -5.53
C VAL A 312 0.13 -39.59 -6.41
N GLY A 313 -0.80 -39.74 -7.36
CA GLY A 313 -1.25 -38.67 -8.25
C GLY A 313 -1.11 -38.98 -9.74
N ILE A 314 -1.27 -37.94 -10.57
CA ILE A 314 -1.25 -38.02 -12.04
C ILE A 314 0.15 -37.63 -12.55
N HIS A 315 0.77 -38.50 -13.34
CA HIS A 315 2.08 -38.30 -13.95
C HIS A 315 1.93 -38.33 -15.48
N GLU A 316 2.34 -37.25 -16.15
CA GLU A 316 2.21 -37.10 -17.61
C GLU A 316 3.50 -37.54 -18.31
N PHE A 317 3.37 -38.40 -19.31
CA PHE A 317 4.48 -38.93 -20.12
C PHE A 317 4.25 -38.72 -21.61
N ILE A 318 5.35 -38.53 -22.34
CA ILE A 318 5.33 -38.26 -23.77
C ILE A 318 5.97 -39.42 -24.52
N VAL A 319 5.25 -39.93 -25.52
CA VAL A 319 5.72 -40.94 -26.46
C VAL A 319 5.63 -40.37 -27.87
N ASN A 320 6.74 -40.30 -28.58
CA ASN A 320 6.72 -39.89 -29.98
C ASN A 320 6.18 -41.02 -30.85
N MET A 321 5.24 -40.66 -31.70
CA MET A 321 4.55 -41.54 -32.63
C MET A 321 4.56 -40.92 -34.01
N LYS A 322 4.45 -41.76 -35.04
CA LYS A 322 4.49 -41.34 -36.44
C LYS A 322 3.30 -41.93 -37.17
N SER A 323 2.53 -41.11 -37.88
CA SER A 323 1.41 -41.62 -38.68
C SER A 323 1.91 -42.31 -39.95
N ASN A 324 1.36 -43.50 -40.23
CA ASN A 324 1.62 -44.28 -41.44
C ASN A 324 0.42 -44.41 -42.39
N CYS A 325 -0.78 -43.95 -42.00
CA CYS A 325 -2.01 -44.13 -42.78
C CYS A 325 -2.82 -42.84 -42.97
N ASP A 326 -3.37 -42.68 -44.17
CA ASP A 326 -4.31 -41.60 -44.57
C ASP A 326 -5.78 -41.93 -44.18
N THR A 327 -6.00 -42.47 -42.98
CA THR A 327 -7.33 -42.99 -42.59
C THR A 327 -7.80 -42.52 -41.22
N TYR A 328 -9.05 -42.03 -41.17
CA TYR A 328 -9.81 -41.61 -39.98
C TYR A 328 -10.19 -42.75 -39.00
N ARG A 329 -9.39 -43.81 -38.91
CA ARG A 329 -9.57 -44.84 -37.89
C ARG A 329 -9.00 -44.35 -36.56
N THR A 330 -9.53 -44.87 -35.46
CA THR A 330 -8.99 -44.68 -34.11
C THR A 330 -8.13 -45.91 -33.79
N PRO A 331 -6.81 -45.88 -34.04
CA PRO A 331 -5.95 -47.01 -33.73
C PRO A 331 -5.87 -47.25 -32.22
N SER A 332 -5.68 -48.53 -31.86
CA SER A 332 -5.40 -48.95 -30.49
C SER A 332 -3.91 -49.28 -30.28
N ILE A 333 -3.48 -49.15 -29.04
CA ILE A 333 -2.16 -49.52 -28.54
C ILE A 333 -2.38 -50.44 -27.33
N LEU A 334 -1.80 -51.63 -27.37
CA LEU A 334 -1.83 -52.60 -26.28
C LEU A 334 -0.45 -52.68 -25.63
N GLY A 335 -0.41 -52.62 -24.31
CA GLY A 335 0.84 -52.71 -23.56
C GLY A 335 0.67 -53.29 -22.16
N LEU A 336 1.81 -53.64 -21.58
CA LEU A 336 1.95 -54.14 -20.22
C LEU A 336 2.69 -53.10 -19.38
N MET A 337 2.09 -52.70 -18.27
CA MET A 337 2.71 -51.84 -17.25
C MET A 337 3.13 -52.71 -16.07
N SER A 338 4.35 -52.51 -15.55
CA SER A 338 4.83 -53.21 -14.36
C SER A 338 5.54 -52.28 -13.38
N TRP A 339 5.43 -52.56 -12.09
CA TRP A 339 6.08 -51.82 -11.01
C TRP A 339 6.38 -52.72 -9.81
N THR A 340 7.26 -52.27 -8.92
CA THR A 340 7.54 -52.90 -7.62
C THR A 340 7.07 -52.01 -6.48
N ASP A 341 6.44 -52.58 -5.46
CA ASP A 341 6.08 -51.85 -4.24
C ASP A 341 7.26 -51.71 -3.26
N TYR A 342 7.02 -51.15 -2.06
CA TYR A 342 8.03 -51.04 -1.01
C TYR A 342 8.46 -52.41 -0.44
N SER A 343 7.57 -53.41 -0.46
CA SER A 343 7.84 -54.79 -0.04
C SER A 343 8.79 -55.52 -1.00
N GLY A 344 8.93 -55.01 -2.23
CA GLY A 344 9.65 -55.64 -3.33
C GLY A 344 8.77 -56.56 -4.20
N ASP A 345 7.46 -56.58 -3.97
CA ASP A 345 6.51 -57.36 -4.76
C ASP A 345 6.26 -56.66 -6.10
N ARG A 346 6.38 -57.43 -7.20
CA ARG A 346 6.17 -56.92 -8.56
C ARG A 346 4.72 -57.14 -9.00
N THR A 347 4.07 -56.06 -9.40
CA THR A 347 2.73 -56.07 -10.01
C THR A 347 2.84 -55.80 -11.51
N GLU A 348 2.02 -56.47 -12.32
CA GLU A 348 1.95 -56.29 -13.77
C GLU A 348 0.46 -56.17 -14.19
N VAL A 349 0.14 -55.21 -15.06
CA VAL A 349 -1.23 -54.88 -15.51
C VAL A 349 -1.23 -54.54 -17.00
N ASP A 350 -2.12 -55.17 -17.76
CA ASP A 350 -2.37 -54.88 -19.18
C ASP A 350 -3.20 -53.59 -19.34
N PHE A 351 -2.96 -52.83 -20.41
CA PHE A 351 -3.76 -51.66 -20.78
C PHE A 351 -4.02 -51.59 -22.29
N GLU A 352 -5.14 -50.95 -22.64
CA GLU A 352 -5.50 -50.57 -24.02
C GLU A 352 -5.70 -49.05 -24.09
N LEU A 353 -5.14 -48.42 -25.10
CA LEU A 353 -5.26 -46.98 -25.36
C LEU A 353 -5.78 -46.74 -26.77
N LEU A 354 -6.64 -45.74 -26.92
CA LEU A 354 -7.21 -45.31 -28.20
C LEU A 354 -6.63 -43.95 -28.61
N VAL A 355 -6.10 -43.85 -29.84
CA VAL A 355 -5.56 -42.59 -30.38
C VAL A 355 -6.63 -41.94 -31.27
N ILE A 356 -7.21 -40.84 -30.82
CA ILE A 356 -8.32 -40.18 -31.54
C ILE A 356 -7.76 -39.30 -32.68
N PRO A 357 -8.20 -39.46 -33.95
CA PRO A 357 -7.76 -38.60 -35.05
C PRO A 357 -8.40 -37.20 -34.99
N GLN A 358 -7.63 -36.17 -35.37
CA GLN A 358 -8.18 -34.82 -35.64
C GLN A 358 -8.87 -34.73 -37.01
N ASN A 359 -9.71 -33.69 -37.21
CA ASN A 359 -10.44 -33.52 -38.47
C ASN A 359 -9.52 -33.09 -39.63
N GLY A 360 -9.21 -34.03 -40.51
CA GLY A 360 -8.38 -33.83 -41.71
C GLY A 360 -9.05 -33.15 -42.91
N THR A 361 -10.37 -32.88 -42.90
CA THR A 361 -11.05 -32.26 -44.06
C THR A 361 -10.93 -30.74 -44.14
N LEU A 362 -10.12 -30.12 -43.29
CA LEU A 362 -10.05 -28.66 -43.12
C LEU A 362 -9.11 -27.98 -44.13
N ASP A 363 -9.63 -27.00 -44.88
CA ASP A 363 -8.86 -26.18 -45.81
C ASP A 363 -8.11 -25.07 -45.07
N TRP A 364 -6.93 -25.41 -44.54
CA TRP A 364 -6.05 -24.51 -43.80
C TRP A 364 -5.69 -23.21 -44.55
N GLN A 365 -5.69 -23.21 -45.89
CA GLN A 365 -5.42 -21.99 -46.66
C GLN A 365 -6.57 -21.00 -46.56
N LYS A 366 -7.83 -21.46 -46.67
CA LYS A 366 -8.99 -20.59 -46.48
C LYS A 366 -9.14 -20.15 -45.03
N ILE A 367 -8.98 -21.08 -44.09
CA ILE A 367 -9.14 -20.85 -42.65
C ILE A 367 -8.22 -19.72 -42.16
N LYS A 368 -6.96 -19.70 -42.60
CA LYS A 368 -5.95 -18.69 -42.22
C LYS A 368 -6.37 -17.23 -42.50
N TYR A 369 -7.28 -16.98 -43.45
CA TYR A 369 -7.76 -15.64 -43.77
C TYR A 369 -9.03 -15.20 -43.03
N LEU A 370 -9.73 -16.10 -42.31
CA LEU A 370 -11.02 -15.79 -41.66
C LEU A 370 -10.91 -14.79 -40.50
N GLN A 371 -9.77 -14.74 -39.80
CA GLN A 371 -9.51 -13.88 -38.62
C GLN A 371 -10.71 -13.72 -37.65
N PRO A 372 -11.26 -14.82 -37.10
CA PRO A 372 -12.52 -14.81 -36.35
C PRO A 372 -12.52 -13.95 -35.07
N TYR A 373 -11.35 -13.67 -34.49
CA TYR A 373 -11.20 -12.83 -33.30
C TYR A 373 -10.77 -11.41 -33.65
N SER A 374 -11.71 -10.61 -34.19
CA SER A 374 -11.49 -9.16 -34.37
C SER A 374 -11.38 -8.43 -33.03
N LEU A 375 -10.47 -7.45 -32.97
CA LEU A 375 -10.26 -6.56 -31.82
C LEU A 375 -11.06 -5.25 -31.92
N GLU A 376 -11.74 -5.02 -33.03
CA GLU A 376 -12.57 -3.84 -33.26
C GLU A 376 -13.91 -3.93 -32.52
N SER A 377 -14.60 -2.78 -32.40
CA SER A 377 -15.95 -2.75 -31.83
C SER A 377 -16.94 -3.45 -32.75
N VAL A 378 -17.60 -4.49 -32.25
CA VAL A 378 -18.70 -5.18 -32.93
C VAL A 378 -19.89 -4.23 -33.13
N ASP A 379 -20.59 -4.35 -34.25
CA ASP A 379 -21.81 -3.58 -34.55
C ASP A 379 -23.03 -4.44 -34.95
N SER A 380 -22.86 -5.74 -35.15
CA SER A 380 -23.94 -6.71 -35.40
C SER A 380 -24.40 -7.40 -34.10
N GLU A 381 -25.61 -7.95 -34.09
CA GLU A 381 -26.19 -8.64 -32.92
C GLU A 381 -25.69 -10.08 -32.79
N ASP A 382 -25.44 -10.75 -33.92
CA ASP A 382 -24.91 -12.12 -33.98
C ASP A 382 -23.46 -12.22 -33.47
N GLU A 383 -22.67 -11.15 -33.62
CA GLU A 383 -21.30 -11.06 -33.08
C GLU A 383 -21.23 -10.51 -31.63
N LEU A 384 -22.34 -9.97 -31.08
CA LEU A 384 -22.38 -9.44 -29.72
C LEU A 384 -22.61 -10.56 -28.70
N ILE A 385 -21.59 -11.37 -28.54
CA ILE A 385 -21.63 -12.56 -27.70
C ILE A 385 -21.67 -12.17 -26.21
N GLY A 386 -22.48 -12.90 -25.44
CA GLY A 386 -22.50 -12.85 -23.98
C GLY A 386 -23.17 -11.63 -23.35
N ARG A 387 -23.95 -10.85 -24.10
CA ARG A 387 -24.54 -9.57 -23.62
C ARG A 387 -26.00 -9.36 -24.01
N LYS A 388 -26.66 -10.44 -24.43
CA LYS A 388 -28.03 -10.44 -24.95
C LYS A 388 -29.01 -9.91 -23.90
N GLU A 389 -28.91 -10.33 -22.63
CA GLU A 389 -29.79 -9.84 -21.56
C GLU A 389 -29.62 -8.33 -21.28
N MET A 390 -28.38 -7.84 -21.18
CA MET A 390 -28.10 -6.42 -20.98
C MET A 390 -28.56 -5.57 -22.17
N LEU A 391 -28.36 -6.08 -23.39
CA LEU A 391 -28.86 -5.45 -24.61
C LEU A 391 -30.40 -5.38 -24.62
N GLU A 392 -31.10 -6.48 -24.32
CA GLU A 392 -32.57 -6.50 -24.26
C GLU A 392 -33.14 -5.61 -23.14
N ASN A 393 -32.47 -5.55 -21.99
CA ASN A 393 -32.86 -4.66 -20.88
C ASN A 393 -32.80 -3.18 -21.32
N ILE A 394 -31.69 -2.75 -21.92
CA ILE A 394 -31.54 -1.37 -22.44
C ILE A 394 -32.49 -1.14 -23.63
N TYR A 395 -32.60 -2.09 -24.55
CA TYR A 395 -33.42 -1.98 -25.75
C TYR A 395 -34.93 -1.90 -25.46
N SER A 396 -35.41 -2.66 -24.48
CA SER A 396 -36.82 -2.64 -24.06
C SER A 396 -37.18 -1.31 -23.39
N LYS A 397 -36.32 -0.77 -22.53
CA LYS A 397 -36.46 0.57 -21.91
C LYS A 397 -36.52 1.70 -22.95
N LEU A 398 -35.62 1.68 -23.93
CA LEU A 398 -35.62 2.62 -25.07
C LEU A 398 -36.86 2.45 -25.98
N SER A 399 -37.44 1.25 -26.03
CA SER A 399 -38.63 0.94 -26.83
C SER A 399 -39.97 1.31 -26.16
N LEU A 400 -39.97 1.70 -24.88
CA LEU A 400 -41.19 2.10 -24.14
C LEU A 400 -41.95 3.25 -24.81
N ARG A 401 -43.23 3.45 -24.45
CA ARG A 401 -44.07 4.52 -25.02
C ARG A 401 -43.54 5.92 -24.72
N LYS A 402 -42.93 6.09 -23.54
CA LYS A 402 -41.98 7.16 -23.24
C LYS A 402 -40.64 6.45 -23.04
N GLY A 403 -39.71 6.64 -23.96
CA GLY A 403 -38.43 5.93 -23.93
C GLY A 403 -37.54 6.47 -22.81
N GLU A 404 -37.03 5.58 -21.95
CA GLU A 404 -36.14 5.97 -20.86
C GLU A 404 -34.70 6.08 -21.37
N SER A 405 -33.96 7.10 -20.92
CA SER A 405 -32.55 7.26 -21.25
C SER A 405 -31.68 6.33 -20.39
N SER A 406 -30.50 5.97 -20.89
CA SER A 406 -29.58 5.04 -20.21
C SER A 406 -28.14 5.56 -20.15
N ILE A 407 -27.38 5.09 -19.17
CA ILE A 407 -25.95 5.31 -19.02
C ILE A 407 -25.24 3.95 -19.07
N ILE A 408 -24.22 3.82 -19.90
CA ILE A 408 -23.41 2.60 -20.04
C ILE A 408 -21.99 2.94 -19.60
N TYR A 409 -21.53 2.40 -18.46
CA TYR A 409 -20.24 2.78 -17.88
C TYR A 409 -19.39 1.58 -17.44
N GLY A 410 -18.12 1.79 -17.15
CA GLY A 410 -17.16 0.74 -16.75
C GLY A 410 -15.73 1.03 -17.22
N GLN A 411 -14.77 0.13 -16.95
CA GLN A 411 -13.38 0.28 -17.41
C GLN A 411 -13.28 0.38 -18.96
N LYS A 412 -12.16 0.85 -19.51
CA LYS A 412 -11.95 0.75 -20.98
C LYS A 412 -11.85 -0.73 -21.40
N ARG A 413 -12.18 -1.00 -22.67
CA ARG A 413 -12.08 -2.32 -23.35
C ARG A 413 -13.00 -3.43 -22.86
N VAL A 414 -13.86 -3.16 -21.90
CA VAL A 414 -15.00 -4.02 -21.52
C VAL A 414 -16.15 -3.97 -22.55
N GLY A 415 -15.92 -3.65 -23.83
CA GLY A 415 -16.93 -3.77 -24.90
C GLY A 415 -18.16 -2.85 -24.86
N LYS A 416 -18.09 -1.67 -24.20
CA LYS A 416 -19.21 -0.72 -24.09
C LYS A 416 -19.63 -0.15 -25.45
N THR A 417 -18.66 0.32 -26.24
CA THR A 417 -18.86 0.83 -27.61
C THR A 417 -19.53 -0.21 -28.50
N SER A 418 -19.17 -1.49 -28.37
CA SER A 418 -19.80 -2.57 -29.12
C SER A 418 -21.29 -2.71 -28.79
N LEU A 419 -21.63 -2.76 -27.50
CA LEU A 419 -23.02 -2.79 -27.04
C LEU A 419 -23.82 -1.59 -27.57
N ALA A 420 -23.23 -0.40 -27.53
CA ALA A 420 -23.85 0.83 -28.03
C ALA A 420 -24.05 0.84 -29.56
N LYS A 421 -23.09 0.34 -30.34
CA LYS A 421 -23.19 0.21 -31.81
C LYS A 421 -24.23 -0.83 -32.22
N THR A 422 -24.30 -1.98 -31.55
CA THR A 422 -25.36 -2.99 -31.78
C THR A 422 -26.75 -2.41 -31.51
N ILE A 423 -26.94 -1.68 -30.40
CA ILE A 423 -28.21 -0.97 -30.11
C ILE A 423 -28.53 0.05 -31.22
N GLN A 424 -27.54 0.82 -31.69
CA GLN A 424 -27.74 1.77 -32.80
C GLN A 424 -28.28 1.06 -34.05
N ASN A 425 -27.65 -0.04 -34.45
CA ASN A 425 -28.02 -0.76 -35.68
C ASN A 425 -29.41 -1.42 -35.56
N ARG A 426 -29.77 -1.97 -34.39
CA ARG A 426 -31.11 -2.52 -34.13
C ARG A 426 -32.22 -1.45 -34.16
N PHE A 427 -31.90 -0.19 -33.90
CA PHE A 427 -32.82 0.93 -34.11
C PHE A 427 -32.81 1.49 -35.54
N LYS A 428 -31.65 1.56 -36.24
CA LYS A 428 -31.60 1.92 -37.68
C LYS A 428 -32.48 1.02 -38.55
N ALA A 429 -32.61 -0.26 -38.19
CA ALA A 429 -33.44 -1.22 -38.90
C ALA A 429 -34.96 -0.94 -38.80
N LYS A 430 -35.42 -0.05 -37.90
CA LYS A 430 -36.83 0.32 -37.75
C LYS A 430 -37.15 1.60 -38.52
N ALA A 431 -38.12 1.54 -39.43
CA ALA A 431 -38.53 2.65 -40.30
C ALA A 431 -38.86 3.98 -39.57
N ASN A 432 -39.37 3.93 -38.34
CA ASN A 432 -39.81 5.10 -37.57
C ASN A 432 -38.74 5.61 -36.56
N HIS A 433 -37.49 5.17 -36.65
CA HIS A 433 -36.45 5.52 -35.68
C HIS A 433 -35.23 6.18 -36.34
N ILE A 434 -34.70 7.22 -35.70
CA ILE A 434 -33.46 7.91 -36.10
C ILE A 434 -32.42 7.65 -35.01
N ALA A 435 -31.44 6.79 -35.29
CA ALA A 435 -30.41 6.39 -34.33
C ALA A 435 -29.05 7.03 -34.66
N ILE A 436 -28.67 8.06 -33.92
CA ILE A 436 -27.44 8.84 -34.12
C ILE A 436 -26.38 8.39 -33.11
N PHE A 437 -25.13 8.25 -33.56
CA PHE A 437 -23.97 7.88 -32.74
C PHE A 437 -22.87 8.93 -32.93
N ILE A 438 -22.34 9.45 -31.82
CA ILE A 438 -21.32 10.50 -31.78
C ILE A 438 -20.22 10.08 -30.81
N GLU A 439 -18.98 10.02 -31.29
CA GLU A 439 -17.79 9.77 -30.47
C GLU A 439 -17.23 11.10 -29.94
N THR A 440 -17.07 11.25 -28.62
CA THR A 440 -16.65 12.51 -28.00
C THR A 440 -15.21 12.90 -28.37
N GLY A 441 -14.33 11.94 -28.68
CA GLY A 441 -13.01 12.22 -29.28
C GLY A 441 -13.04 12.97 -30.62
N SER A 442 -14.18 13.02 -31.31
CA SER A 442 -14.34 13.70 -32.61
C SER A 442 -14.93 15.12 -32.53
N LEU A 443 -14.94 15.72 -31.32
CA LEU A 443 -15.50 17.03 -31.00
C LEU A 443 -14.39 18.02 -30.60
N ASP A 444 -14.67 19.33 -30.70
CA ASP A 444 -13.70 20.36 -30.31
C ASP A 444 -13.71 20.56 -28.79
N LYS A 445 -12.72 19.97 -28.11
CA LYS A 445 -12.55 20.04 -26.65
C LYS A 445 -11.81 21.31 -26.17
N THR A 446 -11.43 22.25 -27.05
CA THR A 446 -10.58 23.40 -26.68
C THR A 446 -11.25 24.44 -25.78
N SER A 447 -12.59 24.50 -25.75
CA SER A 447 -13.33 25.25 -24.72
C SER A 447 -14.76 24.70 -24.55
N PRO A 448 -15.42 24.94 -23.40
CA PRO A 448 -16.80 24.52 -23.15
C PRO A 448 -17.79 24.96 -24.25
N GLY A 449 -17.71 26.22 -24.67
CA GLY A 449 -18.56 26.75 -25.75
C GLY A 449 -18.30 26.11 -27.11
N ARG A 450 -17.03 25.84 -27.46
CA ARG A 450 -16.68 25.13 -28.71
C ARG A 450 -17.12 23.67 -28.68
N PHE A 451 -17.04 23.03 -27.52
CA PHE A 451 -17.54 21.69 -27.32
C PHE A 451 -19.06 21.62 -27.54
N ILE A 452 -19.82 22.47 -26.84
CA ILE A 452 -21.28 22.60 -26.99
C ILE A 452 -21.66 22.84 -28.46
N LYS A 453 -20.99 23.78 -29.12
CA LYS A 453 -21.19 24.08 -30.54
C LYS A 453 -20.92 22.88 -31.44
N SER A 454 -19.75 22.26 -31.32
CA SER A 454 -19.37 21.12 -32.17
C SER A 454 -20.27 19.91 -31.98
N LEU A 455 -20.72 19.63 -30.74
CA LEU A 455 -21.71 18.60 -30.45
C LEU A 455 -23.06 18.94 -31.11
N GLY A 456 -23.60 20.14 -30.85
CA GLY A 456 -24.88 20.58 -31.38
C GLY A 456 -24.93 20.59 -32.91
N ASP A 457 -23.94 21.21 -33.56
CA ASP A 457 -23.81 21.23 -35.02
C ASP A 457 -23.67 19.82 -35.61
N LYS A 458 -23.09 18.86 -34.89
CA LYS A 458 -22.94 17.47 -35.35
C LYS A 458 -24.23 16.67 -35.19
N VAL A 459 -25.00 16.88 -34.11
CA VAL A 459 -26.35 16.30 -33.95
C VAL A 459 -27.29 16.86 -35.03
N ILE A 460 -27.37 18.18 -35.21
CA ILE A 460 -28.26 18.84 -36.18
C ILE A 460 -27.95 18.37 -37.61
N ARG A 461 -26.67 18.36 -38.02
CA ARG A 461 -26.26 17.84 -39.34
C ARG A 461 -26.54 16.33 -39.53
N SER A 462 -26.64 15.57 -38.44
CA SER A 462 -27.01 14.14 -38.51
C SER A 462 -28.52 13.95 -38.60
N LEU A 463 -29.32 14.78 -37.91
CA LEU A 463 -30.79 14.82 -38.03
C LEU A 463 -31.22 15.29 -39.42
N ALA A 464 -30.58 16.31 -39.98
CA ALA A 464 -30.88 16.88 -41.30
C ALA A 464 -30.67 15.92 -42.49
N ARG A 465 -29.97 14.79 -42.28
CA ARG A 465 -29.84 13.72 -43.29
C ARG A 465 -31.06 12.80 -43.34
N HIS A 466 -31.88 12.79 -42.29
CA HIS A 466 -33.03 11.91 -42.12
C HIS A 466 -34.36 12.68 -42.18
N VAL A 467 -34.35 13.96 -41.83
CA VAL A 467 -35.53 14.84 -41.76
C VAL A 467 -35.24 16.12 -42.56
N PRO A 468 -36.18 16.65 -43.37
CA PRO A 468 -35.98 17.87 -44.14
C PRO A 468 -36.02 19.14 -43.26
N ILE A 469 -34.94 19.35 -42.49
CA ILE A 469 -34.67 20.57 -41.72
C ILE A 469 -33.48 21.32 -42.34
N ASP A 470 -33.50 22.65 -42.27
CA ASP A 470 -32.36 23.48 -42.63
C ASP A 470 -31.38 23.60 -41.44
N PRO A 471 -30.13 23.10 -41.53
CA PRO A 471 -29.16 23.24 -40.46
C PRO A 471 -28.79 24.71 -40.15
N GLU A 472 -28.85 25.62 -41.13
CA GLU A 472 -28.52 27.05 -40.93
C GLU A 472 -29.53 27.75 -40.01
N ARG A 473 -30.74 27.21 -39.85
CA ARG A 473 -31.80 27.76 -39.00
C ARG A 473 -31.51 27.65 -37.49
N TYR A 474 -30.71 26.67 -37.07
CA TYR A 474 -30.47 26.35 -35.66
C TYR A 474 -28.99 26.51 -35.29
N LYS A 475 -28.48 27.75 -35.33
CA LYS A 475 -27.07 28.03 -35.01
C LYS A 475 -26.79 27.82 -33.52
N VAL A 476 -25.91 26.87 -33.22
CA VAL A 476 -25.45 26.57 -31.86
C VAL A 476 -24.24 27.45 -31.55
N ASP A 477 -24.32 28.18 -30.45
CA ASP A 477 -23.21 28.98 -29.92
C ASP A 477 -22.79 28.44 -28.54
N SER A 478 -23.13 29.12 -27.45
CA SER A 478 -22.72 28.74 -26.09
C SER A 478 -23.73 27.86 -25.32
N SER A 479 -24.86 27.50 -25.93
CA SER A 479 -25.91 26.66 -25.30
C SER A 479 -26.47 25.65 -26.30
N LEU A 480 -26.92 24.50 -25.79
CA LEU A 480 -27.66 23.49 -26.56
C LEU A 480 -29.13 23.86 -26.81
N SER A 481 -29.63 24.99 -26.30
CA SER A 481 -31.02 25.42 -26.51
C SER A 481 -31.49 25.43 -27.98
N PRO A 482 -30.68 25.82 -29.00
CA PRO A 482 -31.07 25.70 -30.41
C PRO A 482 -31.28 24.25 -30.88
N LEU A 483 -30.54 23.28 -30.28
CA LEU A 483 -30.77 21.85 -30.52
C LEU A 483 -32.05 21.37 -29.82
N VAL A 484 -32.42 21.93 -28.65
CA VAL A 484 -33.73 21.66 -28.01
C VAL A 484 -34.86 22.05 -28.95
N SER A 485 -34.84 23.27 -29.50
CA SER A 485 -35.86 23.73 -30.44
C SER A 485 -35.85 22.99 -31.77
N CYS A 486 -34.69 22.55 -32.25
CA CYS A 486 -34.59 21.68 -33.43
C CYS A 486 -35.28 20.32 -33.18
N ILE A 487 -35.07 19.73 -32.01
CA ILE A 487 -35.74 18.49 -31.58
C ILE A 487 -37.25 18.71 -31.45
N GLU A 488 -37.69 19.79 -30.80
CA GLU A 488 -39.11 20.15 -30.68
C GLU A 488 -39.79 20.27 -32.06
N ASP A 489 -39.18 21.00 -33.00
CA ASP A 489 -39.71 21.16 -34.36
C ASP A 489 -39.82 19.82 -35.11
N ILE A 490 -38.83 18.92 -34.99
CA ILE A 490 -38.90 17.56 -35.57
C ILE A 490 -40.02 16.74 -34.92
N VAL A 491 -40.08 16.73 -33.59
CA VAL A 491 -41.05 15.96 -32.78
C VAL A 491 -42.49 16.42 -33.07
N HIS A 492 -42.71 17.70 -33.37
CA HIS A 492 -44.01 18.22 -33.82
C HIS A 492 -44.33 17.89 -35.29
N ALA A 493 -43.37 18.08 -36.21
CA ALA A 493 -43.58 17.82 -37.64
C ALA A 493 -43.76 16.31 -37.95
N HIS A 494 -43.18 15.45 -37.13
CA HIS A 494 -43.08 14.01 -37.35
C HIS A 494 -43.57 13.21 -36.12
N PRO A 495 -44.90 13.14 -35.88
CA PRO A 495 -45.48 12.56 -34.67
C PRO A 495 -45.09 11.09 -34.41
N ASP A 496 -44.91 10.30 -35.46
CA ASP A 496 -44.61 8.86 -35.36
C ASP A 496 -43.13 8.52 -35.21
N PHE A 497 -42.23 9.51 -35.36
CA PHE A 497 -40.79 9.29 -35.32
C PHE A 497 -40.23 9.33 -33.89
N ARG A 498 -39.18 8.54 -33.66
CA ARG A 498 -38.40 8.51 -32.41
C ARG A 498 -36.92 8.74 -32.68
N ILE A 499 -36.24 9.41 -31.75
CA ILE A 499 -34.81 9.73 -31.87
C ILE A 499 -34.05 9.02 -30.74
N VAL A 500 -33.03 8.25 -31.10
CA VAL A 500 -32.08 7.65 -30.15
C VAL A 500 -30.73 8.32 -30.37
N LEU A 501 -30.25 9.08 -29.38
CA LEU A 501 -28.97 9.77 -29.44
C LEU A 501 -27.95 9.07 -28.53
N ILE A 502 -26.92 8.50 -29.15
CA ILE A 502 -25.83 7.81 -28.47
C ILE A 502 -24.60 8.71 -28.49
N ILE A 503 -24.04 8.99 -27.31
CA ILE A 503 -22.81 9.76 -27.15
C ILE A 503 -21.79 8.85 -26.45
N ASP A 504 -20.76 8.44 -27.18
CA ASP A 504 -19.66 7.62 -26.66
C ASP A 504 -18.51 8.49 -26.16
N GLU A 505 -17.71 7.96 -25.23
CA GLU A 505 -16.65 8.68 -24.51
C GLU A 505 -17.15 9.96 -23.79
N PHE A 506 -18.40 9.97 -23.32
CA PHE A 506 -19.03 11.15 -22.68
C PHE A 506 -18.31 11.59 -21.40
N ASP A 507 -17.53 10.72 -20.76
CA ASP A 507 -16.71 11.07 -19.60
C ASP A 507 -15.39 11.77 -19.95
N GLU A 508 -15.14 12.04 -21.24
CA GLU A 508 -14.07 12.90 -21.74
C GLU A 508 -14.55 14.32 -22.15
N ILE A 509 -15.71 14.77 -21.66
CA ILE A 509 -16.16 16.16 -21.81
C ILE A 509 -15.22 17.14 -21.08
N PRO A 510 -15.08 18.40 -21.54
CA PRO A 510 -14.36 19.44 -20.80
C PRO A 510 -14.84 19.55 -19.35
N SER A 511 -13.91 19.61 -18.41
CA SER A 511 -14.20 19.60 -16.97
C SER A 511 -14.99 20.82 -16.50
N GLN A 512 -14.89 21.95 -17.20
CA GLN A 512 -15.70 23.13 -16.90
C GLN A 512 -17.18 22.96 -17.31
N LEU A 513 -17.54 21.89 -18.03
CA LEU A 513 -18.93 21.46 -18.23
C LEU A 513 -19.42 20.49 -17.14
N TYR A 514 -18.61 20.18 -16.13
CA TYR A 514 -19.09 19.40 -14.99
C TYR A 514 -20.10 20.24 -14.17
N PRO A 515 -21.06 19.61 -13.47
CA PRO A 515 -22.27 20.27 -12.96
C PRO A 515 -22.07 21.34 -11.88
N TYR A 516 -20.84 21.53 -11.38
CA TYR A 516 -20.53 22.55 -10.37
C TYR A 516 -20.28 23.94 -10.96
N THR A 517 -20.29 24.09 -12.29
CA THR A 517 -20.22 25.38 -12.98
C THR A 517 -21.59 25.77 -13.53
N THR A 518 -21.85 27.07 -13.68
CA THR A 518 -23.06 27.60 -14.32
C THR A 518 -23.22 27.15 -15.79
N GLU A 519 -22.10 26.84 -16.46
CA GLU A 519 -22.09 26.35 -17.85
C GLU A 519 -22.47 24.87 -17.92
N GLY A 520 -21.92 24.06 -17.00
CA GLY A 520 -22.25 22.64 -16.86
C GLY A 520 -23.69 22.41 -16.42
N ASP A 521 -24.19 23.18 -15.45
CA ASP A 521 -25.58 23.08 -14.99
C ASP A 521 -26.57 23.38 -16.14
N SER A 522 -26.27 24.38 -16.98
CA SER A 522 -27.04 24.66 -18.20
C SER A 522 -26.94 23.54 -19.24
N PHE A 523 -25.75 22.97 -19.45
CA PHE A 523 -25.52 21.84 -20.36
C PHE A 523 -26.33 20.60 -19.95
N PHE A 524 -26.23 20.16 -18.68
CA PHE A 524 -26.99 19.02 -18.17
C PHE A 524 -28.49 19.28 -18.09
N HIS A 525 -28.93 20.52 -17.85
CA HIS A 525 -30.35 20.89 -17.96
C HIS A 525 -30.86 20.67 -19.39
N ASN A 526 -30.16 21.15 -20.41
CA ASN A 526 -30.54 20.96 -21.82
C ASN A 526 -30.58 19.47 -22.22
N LEU A 527 -29.58 18.67 -21.79
CA LEU A 527 -29.58 17.21 -22.02
C LEU A 527 -30.80 16.52 -21.39
N ARG A 528 -31.21 16.93 -20.18
CA ARG A 528 -32.40 16.41 -19.50
C ARG A 528 -33.68 16.80 -20.24
N SER A 529 -33.78 18.03 -20.77
CA SER A 529 -34.95 18.50 -21.54
C SER A 529 -35.24 17.64 -22.76
N PHE A 530 -34.22 17.15 -23.47
CA PHE A 530 -34.40 16.24 -24.61
C PHE A 530 -35.24 15.00 -24.24
N SER A 531 -34.92 14.33 -23.14
CA SER A 531 -35.69 13.17 -22.62
C SER A 531 -36.97 13.54 -21.86
N GLY A 532 -37.23 14.84 -21.70
CA GLY A 532 -38.28 15.39 -20.84
C GLY A 532 -39.47 15.93 -21.61
N GLU A 533 -39.79 17.20 -21.36
CA GLU A 533 -40.97 17.89 -21.92
C GLU A 533 -40.75 18.18 -23.42
N SER A 534 -39.62 18.75 -23.80
CA SER A 534 -39.28 19.13 -25.19
C SER A 534 -39.27 17.98 -26.20
N GLY A 535 -38.88 16.77 -25.78
CA GLY A 535 -38.92 15.58 -26.64
C GLY A 535 -40.19 14.76 -26.56
N GLU A 536 -41.18 15.15 -25.73
CA GLU A 536 -42.42 14.40 -25.43
C GLU A 536 -42.21 12.91 -24.99
N GLY A 537 -41.01 12.54 -24.54
CA GLY A 537 -40.62 11.14 -24.30
C GLY A 537 -40.40 10.30 -25.57
N ARG A 538 -40.30 10.94 -26.74
CA ARG A 538 -39.97 10.32 -28.05
C ARG A 538 -38.49 10.44 -28.41
N VAL A 539 -37.69 11.07 -27.54
CA VAL A 539 -36.22 11.16 -27.63
C VAL A 539 -35.59 10.48 -26.42
N SER A 540 -34.65 9.58 -26.66
CA SER A 540 -33.91 8.87 -25.61
C SER A 540 -32.41 9.01 -25.82
N LEU A 541 -31.67 9.21 -24.73
CA LEU A 541 -30.21 9.34 -24.75
C LEU A 541 -29.54 8.07 -24.22
N ILE A 542 -28.43 7.70 -24.84
CA ILE A 542 -27.49 6.71 -24.30
C ILE A 542 -26.15 7.42 -24.11
N LEU A 543 -25.73 7.59 -22.86
CA LEU A 543 -24.42 8.17 -22.52
C LEU A 543 -23.46 7.02 -22.19
N VAL A 544 -22.40 6.86 -22.99
CA VAL A 544 -21.41 5.80 -22.79
C VAL A 544 -20.11 6.42 -22.29
N GLY A 545 -19.49 5.82 -21.26
CA GLY A 545 -18.28 6.38 -20.65
C GLY A 545 -17.38 5.37 -19.95
N GLY A 546 -16.15 5.78 -19.70
CA GLY A 546 -15.17 5.16 -18.82
C GLY A 546 -15.50 5.27 -17.33
N GLU A 547 -14.44 5.31 -16.53
CA GLU A 547 -14.52 5.30 -15.07
C GLU A 547 -14.91 6.68 -14.49
N ASN A 548 -14.71 7.77 -15.24
CA ASN A 548 -15.03 9.12 -14.79
C ASN A 548 -16.55 9.38 -14.75
N MET A 549 -17.35 8.55 -15.44
CA MET A 549 -18.82 8.64 -15.44
C MET A 549 -19.42 8.58 -14.02
N GLY A 550 -18.81 7.82 -13.10
CA GLY A 550 -19.28 7.75 -11.71
C GLY A 550 -19.21 9.10 -10.97
N VAL A 551 -18.22 9.94 -11.30
CA VAL A 551 -18.11 11.31 -10.76
C VAL A 551 -19.20 12.19 -11.36
N ILE A 552 -19.40 12.12 -12.68
CA ILE A 552 -20.43 12.89 -13.38
C ILE A 552 -21.82 12.58 -12.79
N MET A 553 -22.16 11.30 -12.62
CA MET A 553 -23.42 10.86 -12.01
C MET A 553 -23.60 11.33 -10.56
N GLN A 554 -22.55 11.30 -9.73
CA GLN A 554 -22.62 11.80 -8.35
C GLN A 554 -22.74 13.33 -8.27
N SER A 555 -22.27 14.04 -9.30
CA SER A 555 -22.22 15.49 -9.31
C SER A 555 -23.50 16.19 -9.77
N THR A 556 -24.48 15.49 -10.38
CA THR A 556 -25.75 16.10 -10.81
C THR A 556 -27.00 15.28 -10.51
N ASP A 557 -28.02 15.94 -9.96
CA ASP A 557 -29.39 15.40 -9.84
C ASP A 557 -30.11 15.27 -11.20
N LYS A 558 -29.56 15.89 -12.26
CA LYS A 558 -30.21 15.95 -13.57
C LYS A 558 -30.19 14.60 -14.30
N LEU A 559 -29.20 13.74 -14.01
CA LEU A 559 -29.07 12.40 -14.57
C LEU A 559 -29.82 11.30 -13.78
N ASN A 560 -30.45 11.61 -12.65
CA ASN A 560 -31.19 10.62 -11.81
C ASN A 560 -32.37 9.92 -12.51
N LYS A 561 -32.76 10.36 -13.72
CA LYS A 561 -33.78 9.69 -14.56
C LYS A 561 -33.19 8.68 -15.56
N PHE A 562 -31.86 8.56 -15.62
CA PHE A 562 -31.18 7.66 -16.55
C PHE A 562 -30.92 6.33 -15.84
N ASP A 563 -31.25 5.23 -16.51
CA ASP A 563 -30.94 3.88 -16.02
C ASP A 563 -29.46 3.56 -16.27
N ALA A 564 -28.70 3.30 -15.20
CA ALA A 564 -27.25 3.13 -15.28
C ALA A 564 -26.83 1.66 -15.23
N SER A 565 -26.23 1.17 -16.32
CA SER A 565 -25.72 -0.18 -16.47
C SER A 565 -24.18 -0.20 -16.41
N ASN A 566 -23.63 -0.91 -15.42
CA ASN A 566 -22.19 -1.13 -15.30
C ASN A 566 -21.76 -2.35 -16.14
N VAL A 567 -20.79 -2.15 -17.01
CA VAL A 567 -20.26 -3.16 -17.92
C VAL A 567 -18.92 -3.66 -17.39
N GLY A 568 -18.93 -4.85 -16.78
CA GLY A 568 -17.76 -5.48 -16.19
C GLY A 568 -17.02 -6.47 -17.10
N TYR A 569 -16.16 -7.27 -16.46
CA TYR A 569 -15.58 -8.49 -17.05
C TYR A 569 -16.60 -9.63 -16.88
N PHE A 570 -16.53 -10.65 -17.73
CA PHE A 570 -17.34 -11.85 -17.56
C PHE A 570 -16.87 -12.61 -16.31
N ASN A 571 -17.63 -12.56 -15.21
CA ASN A 571 -17.29 -13.31 -14.00
C ASN A 571 -17.66 -14.80 -14.17
N LYS A 572 -16.96 -15.69 -13.47
CA LYS A 572 -17.20 -17.14 -13.52
C LYS A 572 -18.53 -17.57 -12.86
N SER A 573 -19.12 -16.72 -12.03
CA SER A 573 -20.34 -17.02 -11.27
C SER A 573 -21.65 -16.76 -12.03
N GLU A 574 -21.67 -15.75 -12.90
CA GLU A 574 -22.87 -15.29 -13.62
C GLU A 574 -22.71 -15.43 -15.14
N TYR A 575 -21.51 -15.17 -15.69
CA TYR A 575 -21.27 -15.06 -17.14
C TYR A 575 -20.29 -16.11 -17.70
N TRP A 576 -20.27 -17.33 -17.14
CA TRP A 576 -19.35 -18.39 -17.58
C TRP A 576 -19.67 -18.93 -18.98
N GLU A 577 -20.95 -19.21 -19.26
CA GLU A 577 -21.37 -19.70 -20.58
C GLU A 577 -21.24 -18.61 -21.66
N ASP A 578 -21.45 -17.34 -21.30
CA ASP A 578 -21.18 -16.18 -22.15
C ASP A 578 -19.69 -16.05 -22.53
N PHE A 579 -18.79 -16.35 -21.60
CA PHE A 579 -17.34 -16.42 -21.87
C PHE A 579 -16.97 -17.60 -22.78
N LYS A 580 -17.62 -18.76 -22.62
CA LYS A 580 -17.47 -19.91 -23.53
C LYS A 580 -17.97 -19.59 -24.94
N GLU A 581 -19.18 -19.00 -25.07
CA GLU A 581 -19.74 -18.63 -26.37
C GLU A 581 -18.78 -17.71 -27.13
N LEU A 582 -18.13 -16.75 -26.43
CA LEU A 582 -17.19 -15.78 -27.01
C LEU A 582 -16.00 -16.44 -27.72
N LEU A 583 -15.57 -17.60 -27.21
CA LEU A 583 -14.44 -18.37 -27.71
C LEU A 583 -14.85 -19.38 -28.76
N VAL A 584 -15.89 -20.17 -28.49
CA VAL A 584 -16.26 -21.34 -29.30
C VAL A 584 -17.08 -20.94 -30.53
N THR A 585 -17.98 -19.97 -30.43
CA THR A 585 -18.90 -19.61 -31.53
C THR A 585 -18.18 -19.17 -32.81
N PRO A 586 -17.13 -18.31 -32.76
CA PRO A 586 -16.42 -17.87 -33.97
C PRO A 586 -15.65 -18.96 -34.72
N VAL A 587 -15.45 -20.14 -34.13
CA VAL A 587 -14.63 -21.24 -34.69
C VAL A 587 -15.30 -22.61 -34.58
N ARG A 588 -16.60 -22.67 -34.32
CA ARG A 588 -17.37 -23.90 -34.01
C ARG A 588 -17.15 -25.06 -34.98
N ASP A 589 -16.96 -24.76 -36.26
CA ASP A 589 -16.79 -25.75 -37.34
C ASP A 589 -15.30 -25.93 -37.76
N VAL A 590 -14.35 -25.35 -37.01
CA VAL A 590 -12.94 -25.19 -37.39
C VAL A 590 -11.97 -25.61 -36.28
N MET A 591 -12.24 -25.23 -35.03
CA MET A 591 -11.39 -25.48 -33.87
C MET A 591 -12.22 -26.00 -32.70
N GLU A 592 -11.66 -26.94 -31.94
CA GLU A 592 -12.27 -27.56 -30.78
C GLU A 592 -11.42 -27.25 -29.54
N TYR A 593 -12.06 -26.76 -28.47
CA TYR A 593 -11.41 -26.43 -27.20
C TYR A 593 -11.71 -27.51 -26.17
N SER A 594 -10.72 -27.93 -25.37
CA SER A 594 -11.00 -28.67 -24.13
C SER A 594 -11.52 -27.71 -23.04
N ASP A 595 -12.31 -28.22 -22.09
CA ASP A 595 -12.79 -27.42 -20.96
C ASP A 595 -11.63 -26.83 -20.13
N GLU A 596 -10.54 -27.57 -19.98
CA GLU A 596 -9.30 -27.11 -19.34
C GLU A 596 -8.65 -25.93 -20.09
N ALA A 597 -8.67 -25.95 -21.42
CA ALA A 597 -8.16 -24.85 -22.24
C ALA A 597 -8.96 -23.56 -22.02
N ILE A 598 -10.29 -23.66 -21.96
CA ILE A 598 -11.17 -22.54 -21.67
C ILE A 598 -10.93 -22.01 -20.25
N LEU A 599 -10.77 -22.91 -19.27
CA LEU A 599 -10.50 -22.55 -17.88
C LEU A 599 -9.13 -21.84 -17.71
N LYS A 600 -8.07 -22.35 -18.33
CA LYS A 600 -6.73 -21.74 -18.29
C LYS A 600 -6.68 -20.39 -19.01
N LEU A 601 -7.44 -20.24 -20.11
CA LEU A 601 -7.60 -18.95 -20.78
C LEU A 601 -8.35 -17.94 -19.90
N TYR A 602 -9.40 -18.38 -19.20
CA TYR A 602 -10.11 -17.57 -18.21
C TYR A 602 -9.19 -17.15 -17.05
N GLU A 603 -8.34 -18.04 -16.53
CA GLU A 603 -7.40 -17.69 -15.46
C GLU A 603 -6.39 -16.62 -15.87
N ALA A 604 -5.93 -16.64 -17.14
CA ALA A 604 -5.05 -15.61 -17.67
C ALA A 604 -5.77 -14.26 -17.88
N THR A 605 -6.99 -14.25 -18.44
CA THR A 605 -7.67 -13.02 -18.87
C THR A 605 -8.71 -12.49 -17.88
N GLU A 606 -9.06 -13.28 -16.87
CA GLU A 606 -10.09 -13.06 -15.85
C GLU A 606 -11.43 -12.56 -16.43
N GLY A 607 -11.80 -13.04 -17.61
CA GLY A 607 -13.05 -12.71 -18.28
C GLY A 607 -13.09 -11.34 -18.98
N ASN A 608 -11.95 -10.65 -19.12
CA ASN A 608 -11.91 -9.41 -19.89
C ASN A 608 -12.12 -9.69 -21.40
N PRO A 609 -13.13 -9.14 -22.07
CA PRO A 609 -13.46 -9.48 -23.47
C PRO A 609 -12.32 -9.18 -24.45
N PHE A 610 -11.62 -8.06 -24.27
CA PHE A 610 -10.55 -7.64 -25.16
C PHE A 610 -9.31 -8.53 -25.02
N TYR A 611 -8.87 -8.82 -23.79
CA TYR A 611 -7.71 -9.70 -23.58
C TYR A 611 -8.02 -11.14 -24.00
N THR A 612 -9.26 -11.60 -23.80
CA THR A 612 -9.72 -12.90 -24.30
C THR A 612 -9.65 -13.00 -25.83
N LYS A 613 -10.20 -12.02 -26.57
CA LYS A 613 -10.06 -11.97 -28.03
C LYS A 613 -8.61 -11.79 -28.48
N PHE A 614 -7.78 -11.06 -27.74
CA PHE A 614 -6.36 -10.88 -28.07
C PHE A 614 -5.58 -12.19 -28.02
N VAL A 615 -5.67 -12.92 -26.90
CA VAL A 615 -5.00 -14.23 -26.77
C VAL A 615 -5.59 -15.24 -27.76
N ALA A 616 -6.91 -15.27 -27.95
CA ALA A 616 -7.56 -16.13 -28.94
C ALA A 616 -7.11 -15.83 -30.38
N LYS A 617 -6.84 -14.57 -30.73
CA LYS A 617 -6.28 -14.18 -32.05
C LYS A 617 -4.85 -14.70 -32.25
N VAL A 618 -4.00 -14.60 -31.23
CA VAL A 618 -2.62 -15.12 -31.26
C VAL A 618 -2.64 -16.65 -31.37
N LEU A 619 -3.45 -17.30 -30.54
CA LEU A 619 -3.70 -18.75 -30.57
C LEU A 619 -4.17 -19.21 -31.95
N TYR A 620 -5.23 -18.61 -32.50
CA TYR A 620 -5.80 -19.03 -33.78
C TYR A 620 -4.77 -19.00 -34.92
N LYS A 621 -3.95 -17.95 -34.98
CA LYS A 621 -2.84 -17.85 -35.94
C LYS A 621 -1.85 -19.02 -35.77
N LYS A 622 -1.45 -19.29 -34.52
CA LYS A 622 -0.53 -20.37 -34.16
C LYS A 622 -1.08 -21.77 -34.49
N MET A 623 -2.38 -22.00 -34.26
CA MET A 623 -3.05 -23.25 -34.61
C MET A 623 -3.17 -23.44 -36.14
N CYS A 624 -3.46 -22.37 -36.88
CA CYS A 624 -3.43 -22.40 -38.36
C CYS A 624 -2.03 -22.69 -38.92
N ASP A 625 -0.98 -22.11 -38.32
CA ASP A 625 0.41 -22.35 -38.72
C ASP A 625 0.88 -23.78 -38.36
N ARG A 626 0.40 -24.34 -37.23
CA ARG A 626 0.64 -25.73 -36.79
C ARG A 626 -0.29 -26.78 -37.44
N ARG A 627 -1.33 -26.37 -38.18
CA ARG A 627 -2.38 -27.25 -38.74
C ARG A 627 -3.04 -28.18 -37.70
N CYS A 628 -3.21 -27.69 -36.48
CA CYS A 628 -3.87 -28.42 -35.41
C CYS A 628 -5.27 -27.83 -35.18
N SER A 629 -6.31 -28.69 -35.14
CA SER A 629 -7.69 -28.26 -34.91
C SER A 629 -8.15 -28.40 -33.45
N PHE A 630 -7.32 -28.97 -32.57
CA PHE A 630 -7.65 -29.22 -31.17
C PHE A 630 -6.78 -28.37 -30.24
N ILE A 631 -7.41 -27.64 -29.31
CA ILE A 631 -6.78 -26.69 -28.41
C ILE A 631 -6.85 -27.27 -26.98
N SER A 632 -5.70 -27.61 -26.41
CA SER A 632 -5.56 -28.02 -25.02
C SER A 632 -5.04 -26.87 -24.14
N ALA A 633 -4.92 -27.13 -22.83
CA ALA A 633 -4.35 -26.22 -21.85
C ALA A 633 -2.93 -25.72 -22.22
N ASP A 634 -2.16 -26.48 -23.00
CA ASP A 634 -0.80 -26.09 -23.33
C ASP A 634 -0.72 -25.16 -24.53
N GLU A 635 -1.50 -25.36 -25.60
CA GLU A 635 -1.55 -24.38 -26.69
C GLU A 635 -2.05 -23.01 -26.20
N ILE A 636 -2.89 -22.98 -25.16
CA ILE A 636 -3.29 -21.76 -24.44
C ILE A 636 -2.11 -21.11 -23.71
N GLU A 637 -1.35 -21.85 -22.90
CA GLU A 637 -0.18 -21.30 -22.19
C GLU A 637 0.86 -20.75 -23.17
N ASP A 638 1.10 -21.51 -24.25
CA ASP A 638 1.97 -21.15 -25.37
C ASP A 638 1.49 -19.86 -26.06
N ALA A 639 0.17 -19.64 -26.17
CA ALA A 639 -0.41 -18.43 -26.76
C ALA A 639 -0.46 -17.25 -25.78
N VAL A 640 -0.61 -17.49 -24.46
CA VAL A 640 -0.53 -16.47 -23.42
C VAL A 640 0.88 -15.89 -23.36
N ARG A 641 1.92 -16.73 -23.38
CA ARG A 641 3.33 -16.27 -23.43
C ARG A 641 3.62 -15.46 -24.69
N ASP A 642 3.19 -15.93 -25.86
CA ASP A 642 3.36 -15.19 -27.12
C ASP A 642 2.55 -13.86 -27.12
N SER A 643 1.40 -13.82 -26.44
CA SER A 643 0.60 -12.60 -26.25
C SER A 643 1.31 -11.59 -25.36
N VAL A 644 1.90 -12.02 -24.23
CA VAL A 644 2.72 -11.15 -23.36
C VAL A 644 3.87 -10.50 -24.14
N GLN A 645 4.56 -11.28 -24.97
CA GLN A 645 5.69 -10.77 -25.77
C GLN A 645 5.24 -9.80 -26.87
N THR A 646 4.08 -10.03 -27.50
CA THR A 646 3.53 -9.16 -28.56
C THR A 646 2.77 -7.93 -28.05
N MET A 647 2.30 -7.91 -26.80
CA MET A 647 1.61 -6.75 -26.23
C MET A 647 2.52 -5.54 -26.01
N GLU A 648 2.00 -4.36 -26.32
CA GLU A 648 2.66 -3.06 -26.18
C GLU A 648 2.00 -2.20 -25.10
N ALA A 649 2.67 -1.13 -24.66
CA ALA A 649 2.13 -0.21 -23.65
C ALA A 649 0.98 0.70 -24.13
N ILE A 650 0.62 0.69 -25.42
CA ILE A 650 -0.67 1.21 -25.89
C ILE A 650 -1.80 0.20 -25.66
N ASN A 651 -1.48 -1.09 -25.57
CA ASN A 651 -2.30 -1.99 -24.76
C ASN A 651 -2.10 -1.61 -23.28
N LEU A 652 -2.99 -2.02 -22.36
CA LEU A 652 -2.82 -1.78 -20.91
C LEU A 652 -2.87 -0.31 -20.42
N ASN A 653 -2.52 0.73 -21.20
CA ASN A 653 -2.37 2.13 -20.75
C ASN A 653 -3.43 2.66 -19.77
N HIS A 654 -4.70 2.47 -20.07
CA HIS A 654 -5.85 2.74 -19.21
C HIS A 654 -5.69 2.29 -17.74
N PHE A 655 -4.92 1.24 -17.44
CA PHE A 655 -4.63 0.85 -16.06
C PHE A 655 -3.92 1.96 -15.27
N TRP A 656 -3.02 2.75 -15.87
CA TRP A 656 -2.36 3.88 -15.22
C TRP A 656 -2.90 5.26 -15.65
N SER A 657 -3.30 5.45 -16.91
CA SER A 657 -3.72 6.75 -17.48
C SER A 657 -5.18 7.14 -17.21
N ASP A 658 -6.10 6.19 -17.03
CA ASP A 658 -7.54 6.49 -16.82
C ASP A 658 -7.86 6.71 -15.33
N GLY A 659 -8.99 7.36 -15.03
CA GLY A 659 -9.44 7.60 -13.66
C GLY A 659 -8.58 8.58 -12.87
N ILE A 660 -7.77 9.41 -13.54
CA ILE A 660 -7.07 10.57 -12.94
C ILE A 660 -8.06 11.76 -12.93
N ARG A 661 -8.24 12.38 -11.76
CA ARG A 661 -9.27 13.40 -11.51
C ARG A 661 -8.69 14.82 -11.42
N VAL A 662 -7.83 15.17 -12.37
CA VAL A 662 -7.06 16.44 -12.37
C VAL A 662 -7.08 17.08 -13.75
N GLU A 663 -7.34 18.38 -13.80
CA GLU A 663 -7.41 19.18 -15.06
C GLU A 663 -6.04 19.63 -15.55
N ASP A 664 -5.14 19.95 -14.62
CA ASP A 664 -3.79 20.44 -14.91
C ASP A 664 -2.96 19.36 -15.60
N PRO A 665 -2.46 19.59 -16.84
CA PRO A 665 -1.71 18.59 -17.58
C PRO A 665 -0.44 18.13 -16.85
N GLU A 666 0.32 19.07 -16.29
CA GLU A 666 1.57 18.76 -15.57
C GLU A 666 1.31 17.82 -14.38
N ARG A 667 0.28 18.11 -13.57
CA ARG A 667 -0.12 17.27 -12.44
C ARG A 667 -0.83 15.97 -12.85
N ARG A 668 -1.49 15.92 -14.02
CA ARG A 668 -2.02 14.66 -14.58
C ARG A 668 -0.88 13.73 -14.96
N ASP A 669 0.13 14.26 -15.66
CA ASP A 669 1.31 13.51 -16.10
C ASP A 669 2.16 13.06 -14.90
N LEU A 670 2.22 13.87 -13.83
CA LEU A 670 2.78 13.47 -12.54
C LEU A 670 2.06 12.25 -11.94
N ILE A 671 0.74 12.29 -11.77
CA ILE A 671 -0.03 11.16 -11.19
C ILE A 671 0.09 9.91 -12.08
N GLU A 672 0.11 10.08 -13.40
CA GLU A 672 0.32 8.96 -14.32
C GLU A 672 1.73 8.36 -14.13
N THR A 673 2.75 9.21 -13.97
CA THR A 673 4.13 8.80 -13.72
C THR A 673 4.30 8.12 -12.37
N GLU A 674 3.70 8.64 -11.31
CA GLU A 674 3.66 8.02 -9.98
C GLU A 674 3.01 6.63 -10.04
N ARG A 675 1.89 6.49 -10.76
CA ARG A 675 1.23 5.19 -11.00
C ARG A 675 2.13 4.22 -11.79
N ARG A 676 2.87 4.68 -12.80
CA ARG A 676 3.88 3.86 -13.50
C ARG A 676 5.02 3.45 -12.57
N ARG A 677 5.56 4.36 -11.74
CA ARG A 677 6.57 4.07 -10.70
C ARG A 677 6.06 3.04 -9.68
N PHE A 678 4.81 3.16 -9.24
CA PHE A 678 4.17 2.19 -8.35
C PHE A 678 4.09 0.79 -8.98
N LEU A 679 3.65 0.69 -10.25
CA LEU A 679 3.60 -0.58 -10.98
C LEU A 679 4.98 -1.21 -11.17
N ILE A 680 6.02 -0.41 -11.44
CA ILE A 680 7.41 -0.88 -11.48
C ILE A 680 7.85 -1.41 -10.11
N SER A 681 7.60 -0.66 -9.03
CA SER A 681 7.95 -1.09 -7.66
C SER A 681 7.24 -2.38 -7.26
N PHE A 682 5.98 -2.56 -7.67
CA PHE A 682 5.24 -3.81 -7.48
C PHE A 682 5.92 -4.98 -8.22
N ALA A 683 6.26 -4.79 -9.50
CA ALA A 683 6.87 -5.84 -10.32
C ALA A 683 8.29 -6.21 -9.88
N ASP A 684 9.10 -5.23 -9.46
CA ASP A 684 10.44 -5.48 -8.91
C ASP A 684 10.34 -6.29 -7.60
N LYS A 685 9.44 -5.93 -6.67
CA LYS A 685 9.20 -6.70 -5.43
C LYS A 685 8.65 -8.11 -5.70
N LEU A 686 7.76 -8.26 -6.68
CA LEU A 686 7.21 -9.56 -7.07
C LEU A 686 8.30 -10.49 -7.62
N ARG A 687 9.28 -9.94 -8.36
CA ARG A 687 10.49 -10.67 -8.79
C ARG A 687 11.43 -11.03 -7.63
N GLU A 688 11.56 -10.16 -6.63
CA GLU A 688 12.47 -10.35 -5.49
C GLU A 688 11.93 -11.31 -4.41
N HIS A 689 10.62 -11.32 -4.17
CA HIS A 689 10.01 -12.03 -3.04
C HIS A 689 8.98 -13.10 -3.42
N GLY A 690 8.57 -13.18 -4.70
CA GLY A 690 7.56 -14.13 -5.18
C GLY A 690 6.11 -13.78 -4.81
N THR A 691 5.89 -13.08 -3.70
CA THR A 691 4.62 -12.45 -3.31
C THR A 691 4.83 -10.99 -2.89
N VAL A 692 3.77 -10.16 -2.92
CA VAL A 692 3.85 -8.75 -2.55
C VAL A 692 2.81 -8.41 -1.48
N ASP A 693 3.26 -8.20 -0.24
CA ASP A 693 2.37 -7.77 0.84
C ASP A 693 2.03 -6.29 0.76
N LYS A 694 0.83 -5.93 1.24
CA LYS A 694 0.41 -4.54 1.46
C LYS A 694 1.42 -3.70 2.27
N LYS A 695 2.15 -4.33 3.21
CA LYS A 695 3.19 -3.67 4.00
C LYS A 695 4.45 -3.34 3.18
N MET A 696 4.84 -4.23 2.26
CA MET A 696 6.01 -4.02 1.38
C MET A 696 5.80 -2.84 0.42
N MET A 697 4.57 -2.58 0.00
CA MET A 697 4.24 -1.44 -0.88
C MET A 697 4.12 -0.10 -0.16
N VAL A 698 4.09 -0.07 1.17
CA VAL A 698 3.84 1.15 1.98
C VAL A 698 5.07 1.59 2.79
N GLY A 699 6.14 0.79 2.86
CA GLY A 699 7.30 1.02 3.73
C GLY A 699 8.36 2.04 3.28
N GLY A 700 8.12 2.82 2.22
CA GLY A 700 9.07 3.83 1.71
C GLY A 700 8.97 5.20 2.40
N ALA A 701 9.93 6.09 2.15
CA ALA A 701 9.97 7.42 2.77
C ALA A 701 8.79 8.36 2.39
N ASP A 702 8.08 8.08 1.29
CA ASP A 702 6.93 8.85 0.78
C ASP A 702 5.58 8.28 1.23
N PHE A 703 5.39 8.18 2.55
CA PHE A 703 4.21 7.56 3.19
C PHE A 703 2.85 8.19 2.84
N GLY A 704 2.83 9.39 2.24
CA GLY A 704 1.61 10.06 1.78
C GLY A 704 1.10 9.55 0.43
N VAL A 705 1.97 9.49 -0.57
CA VAL A 705 1.58 9.28 -1.99
C VAL A 705 1.29 7.80 -2.27
N GLN A 706 2.12 6.89 -1.76
CA GLN A 706 2.02 5.45 -2.06
C GLN A 706 0.73 4.81 -1.55
N LYS A 707 0.17 5.32 -0.45
CA LYS A 707 -1.08 4.80 0.13
C LYS A 707 -2.31 5.20 -0.70
N GLU A 708 -2.43 6.46 -1.08
CA GLU A 708 -3.54 6.93 -1.92
C GLU A 708 -3.52 6.27 -3.31
N MET A 709 -2.33 6.03 -3.88
CA MET A 709 -2.16 5.23 -5.10
C MET A 709 -2.66 3.79 -4.93
N LEU A 710 -2.25 3.11 -3.85
CA LEU A 710 -2.69 1.74 -3.58
C LEU A 710 -4.22 1.65 -3.47
N ASP A 711 -4.82 2.53 -2.67
CA ASP A 711 -6.28 2.58 -2.48
C ASP A 711 -6.99 2.95 -3.81
N SER A 712 -6.36 3.74 -4.69
CA SER A 712 -6.84 4.00 -6.06
C SER A 712 -6.80 2.77 -6.98
N PHE A 713 -5.77 1.92 -6.92
CA PHE A 713 -5.71 0.70 -7.74
C PHE A 713 -6.66 -0.40 -7.23
N VAL A 714 -6.83 -0.51 -5.90
CA VAL A 714 -7.77 -1.46 -5.28
C VAL A 714 -9.22 -1.06 -5.56
N SER A 715 -9.59 0.21 -5.38
CA SER A 715 -10.96 0.68 -5.67
C SER A 715 -11.36 0.58 -7.15
N ARG A 716 -10.38 0.51 -8.06
CA ARG A 716 -10.59 0.27 -9.50
C ARG A 716 -10.62 -1.22 -9.87
N ASN A 717 -10.46 -2.15 -8.91
CA ASN A 717 -10.29 -3.59 -9.13
C ASN A 717 -9.12 -3.96 -10.07
N ILE A 718 -8.05 -3.16 -10.05
CA ILE A 718 -6.80 -3.45 -10.79
C ILE A 718 -5.82 -4.23 -9.87
N LEU A 719 -5.83 -3.91 -8.57
CA LEU A 719 -5.24 -4.74 -7.53
C LEU A 719 -6.34 -5.46 -6.75
N VAL A 720 -6.07 -6.71 -6.39
CA VAL A 720 -6.93 -7.57 -5.57
C VAL A 720 -6.09 -8.12 -4.41
N GLU A 721 -6.71 -8.30 -3.25
CA GLU A 721 -6.05 -8.88 -2.06
C GLU A 721 -6.45 -10.37 -1.97
N GLU A 722 -5.47 -11.26 -2.12
CA GLU A 722 -5.62 -12.72 -2.08
C GLU A 722 -4.69 -13.28 -0.98
N GLU A 723 -5.27 -13.93 0.04
CA GLU A 723 -4.56 -14.54 1.19
C GLU A 723 -3.61 -13.59 1.97
N GLY A 724 -3.84 -12.28 1.89
CA GLY A 724 -3.02 -11.23 2.52
C GLY A 724 -1.94 -10.63 1.62
N SER A 725 -1.76 -11.21 0.43
CA SER A 725 -0.90 -10.70 -0.64
C SER A 725 -1.70 -9.85 -1.64
N LEU A 726 -1.02 -8.98 -2.39
CA LEU A 726 -1.59 -8.16 -3.46
C LEU A 726 -1.26 -8.77 -4.83
N ARG A 727 -2.28 -8.92 -5.68
CA ARG A 727 -2.17 -9.42 -7.07
C ARG A 727 -2.76 -8.41 -8.06
N ILE A 728 -2.18 -8.31 -9.26
CA ILE A 728 -2.72 -7.53 -10.38
C ILE A 728 -3.75 -8.35 -11.17
N LYS A 729 -4.87 -7.68 -11.51
CA LYS A 729 -5.95 -8.21 -12.34
C LYS A 729 -6.01 -7.46 -13.69
N PRO A 730 -6.06 -8.17 -14.83
CA PRO A 730 -5.98 -9.63 -15.01
C PRO A 730 -4.54 -10.18 -14.84
N LYS A 731 -4.39 -11.49 -14.56
CA LYS A 731 -3.08 -12.17 -14.52
C LYS A 731 -2.21 -11.95 -15.77
N LEU A 732 -2.82 -11.78 -16.95
CA LEU A 732 -2.11 -11.43 -18.19
C LEU A 732 -1.36 -10.08 -18.09
N PHE A 733 -1.95 -9.08 -17.41
CA PHE A 733 -1.30 -7.79 -17.18
C PHE A 733 -0.14 -7.93 -16.17
N GLU A 734 -0.33 -8.72 -15.11
CA GLU A 734 0.72 -9.02 -14.15
C GLU A 734 1.95 -9.67 -14.80
N ARG A 735 1.74 -10.74 -15.59
CA ARG A 735 2.80 -11.40 -16.36
C ARG A 735 3.49 -10.44 -17.33
N TRP A 736 2.73 -9.63 -18.08
CA TRP A 736 3.31 -8.61 -18.94
C TRP A 736 4.18 -7.61 -18.17
N LEU A 737 3.70 -7.14 -17.02
CA LEU A 737 4.40 -6.17 -16.20
C LEU A 737 5.75 -6.72 -15.70
N VAL A 738 5.73 -7.97 -15.21
CA VAL A 738 6.90 -8.70 -14.71
C VAL A 738 7.88 -9.10 -15.82
N GLU A 739 7.44 -9.45 -17.03
CA GLU A 739 8.35 -9.84 -18.12
C GLU A 739 8.91 -8.62 -18.89
N LYS A 740 8.03 -7.72 -19.35
CA LYS A 740 8.34 -6.69 -20.37
C LYS A 740 7.99 -5.27 -19.91
N GLY A 741 7.00 -5.13 -19.04
CA GLY A 741 6.42 -3.85 -18.64
C GLY A 741 7.40 -2.97 -17.89
N VAL A 742 8.22 -3.50 -16.99
CA VAL A 742 9.26 -2.71 -16.29
C VAL A 742 10.18 -1.98 -17.28
N HIS A 743 10.69 -2.65 -18.32
CA HIS A 743 11.55 -2.01 -19.32
C HIS A 743 10.78 -1.01 -20.19
N THR A 744 9.55 -1.34 -20.58
CA THR A 744 8.71 -0.50 -21.45
C THR A 744 8.27 0.79 -20.74
N LEU A 745 7.85 0.68 -19.48
CA LEU A 745 7.47 1.81 -18.63
C LEU A 745 8.70 2.67 -18.26
N ARG A 746 9.88 2.04 -18.03
CA ARG A 746 11.14 2.79 -17.81
C ARG A 746 11.58 3.56 -19.06
N ALA A 747 11.46 2.99 -20.26
CA ALA A 747 11.77 3.69 -21.51
C ALA A 747 10.82 4.88 -21.80
N ALA A 748 9.60 4.84 -21.26
CA ALA A 748 8.63 5.94 -21.35
C ALA A 748 8.91 7.11 -20.37
N PHE A 749 9.95 7.03 -19.53
CA PHE A 749 10.41 8.15 -18.69
C PHE A 749 11.41 9.09 -19.40
N ALA A 750 11.40 9.14 -20.74
CA ALA A 750 12.22 10.12 -21.48
C ALA A 750 11.84 11.59 -21.15
N ASP A 751 10.66 11.81 -20.57
CA ASP A 751 10.26 13.08 -19.93
C ASP A 751 10.94 13.31 -18.57
N GLU A 752 11.99 12.56 -18.21
CA GLU A 752 12.81 12.79 -17.01
C GLU A 752 13.41 14.20 -16.96
N GLU A 753 13.62 14.90 -18.07
CA GLU A 753 14.01 16.32 -18.02
C GLU A 753 12.86 17.23 -17.58
N ALA A 754 11.62 16.95 -18.00
CA ALA A 754 10.44 17.71 -17.58
C ALA A 754 10.07 17.37 -16.12
N LEU A 755 10.11 16.09 -15.77
CA LEU A 755 9.85 15.59 -14.43
C LEU A 755 10.97 15.98 -13.46
N SER A 756 12.24 15.89 -13.83
CA SER A 756 13.34 16.39 -13.00
C SER A 756 13.36 17.91 -12.94
N ALA A 757 12.91 18.64 -13.98
CA ALA A 757 12.72 20.09 -13.86
C ALA A 757 11.53 20.44 -12.95
N PHE A 758 10.47 19.62 -12.92
CA PHE A 758 9.33 19.78 -12.03
C PHE A 758 9.68 19.39 -10.59
N GLU A 759 10.26 18.20 -10.35
CA GLU A 759 10.76 17.71 -9.06
C GLU A 759 11.90 18.58 -8.52
N ALA A 760 12.77 19.14 -9.37
CA ALA A 760 13.76 20.13 -8.93
C ALA A 760 13.13 21.51 -8.65
N ARG A 761 12.05 21.91 -9.33
CA ARG A 761 11.26 23.11 -8.95
C ARG A 761 10.52 22.90 -7.64
N GLU A 762 9.90 21.73 -7.43
CA GLU A 762 9.23 21.35 -6.18
C GLU A 762 10.23 21.20 -5.02
N SER A 763 11.41 20.60 -5.26
CA SER A 763 12.48 20.47 -4.26
C SER A 763 13.18 21.79 -3.97
N ALA A 764 13.37 22.66 -4.96
CA ALA A 764 13.82 24.04 -4.74
C ALA A 764 12.76 24.90 -4.04
N ALA A 765 11.47 24.53 -4.17
CA ALA A 765 10.36 25.09 -3.41
C ALA A 765 10.15 24.40 -2.04
N TYR A 766 11.02 23.48 -1.61
CA TYR A 766 10.98 22.94 -0.26
C TYR A 766 11.50 23.97 0.74
N ILE A 767 10.62 24.49 1.59
CA ILE A 767 10.98 25.46 2.64
C ILE A 767 11.71 24.73 3.79
N PRO A 768 12.99 25.01 4.06
CA PRO A 768 13.73 24.33 5.12
C PRO A 768 13.19 24.63 6.51
N ASP A 769 13.30 23.66 7.42
CA ASP A 769 12.92 23.79 8.83
C ASP A 769 13.60 24.98 9.53
N SER A 770 14.83 25.32 9.15
CA SER A 770 15.55 26.50 9.64
C SER A 770 14.84 27.82 9.30
N SER A 771 14.28 27.94 8.10
CA SER A 771 13.51 29.13 7.68
C SER A 771 12.20 29.24 8.45
N LEU A 772 11.52 28.12 8.71
CA LEU A 772 10.30 28.09 9.54
C LEU A 772 10.56 28.51 10.98
N ILE A 773 11.70 28.11 11.56
CA ILE A 773 12.12 28.50 12.92
C ILE A 773 12.49 29.98 12.96
N SER A 774 13.30 30.46 12.00
CA SER A 774 13.69 31.88 11.93
C SER A 774 12.48 32.82 11.79
N LEU A 775 11.45 32.42 11.05
CA LEU A 775 10.21 33.19 10.94
C LEU A 775 9.39 33.16 12.24
N ALA A 776 9.26 31.99 12.87
CA ALA A 776 8.53 31.83 14.13
C ALA A 776 9.14 32.65 15.28
N ASP A 777 10.46 32.80 15.31
CA ASP A 777 11.18 33.61 16.31
C ASP A 777 11.08 35.12 16.07
N GLY A 778 10.63 35.56 14.88
CA GLY A 778 10.35 36.95 14.55
C GLY A 778 9.04 37.50 15.11
N TRP A 779 8.18 36.65 15.69
CA TRP A 779 6.86 37.05 16.20
C TRP A 779 6.75 36.88 17.72
N GLU A 780 6.14 37.87 18.40
CA GLU A 780 5.76 37.75 19.81
C GLU A 780 4.54 36.81 19.99
N LEU A 781 4.12 36.57 21.24
CA LEU A 781 2.95 35.75 21.56
C LEU A 781 1.66 36.35 20.98
N TYR A 782 1.13 35.75 19.92
CA TYR A 782 -0.21 36.07 19.42
C TYR A 782 -1.27 35.51 20.38
N ARG A 783 -1.99 36.43 21.03
CA ARG A 783 -3.10 36.16 21.94
C ARG A 783 -2.73 35.20 23.09
N GLY A 784 -1.47 35.29 23.54
CA GLY A 784 -0.90 34.46 24.60
C GLY A 784 -0.36 33.09 24.15
N ARG A 785 -0.42 32.77 22.85
CA ARG A 785 0.15 31.54 22.27
C ARG A 785 1.38 31.87 21.41
N ARG A 786 2.42 31.03 21.46
CA ARG A 786 3.53 31.07 20.50
C ARG A 786 3.09 30.38 19.20
N VAL A 787 3.28 31.05 18.07
CA VAL A 787 3.13 30.44 16.75
C VAL A 787 4.48 29.83 16.38
N GLY A 788 4.61 28.50 16.48
CA GLY A 788 5.85 27.79 16.21
C GLY A 788 5.98 27.34 14.74
N SER A 789 7.12 26.74 14.41
CA SER A 789 7.34 26.09 13.11
C SER A 789 6.33 24.97 12.83
N SER A 790 5.80 24.31 13.87
CA SER A 790 4.68 23.38 13.80
C SER A 790 3.39 24.00 13.26
N GLU A 791 3.01 25.17 13.77
CA GLU A 791 1.81 25.90 13.35
C GLU A 791 1.97 26.47 11.94
N ILE A 792 3.15 26.99 11.60
CA ILE A 792 3.47 27.46 10.25
C ILE A 792 3.42 26.30 9.25
N ARG A 793 4.04 25.16 9.55
CA ARG A 793 4.00 23.96 8.71
C ARG A 793 2.57 23.45 8.52
N ALA A 794 1.78 23.39 9.59
CA ALA A 794 0.38 22.97 9.54
C ALA A 794 -0.48 23.94 8.71
N TRP A 795 -0.20 25.24 8.74
CA TRP A 795 -0.88 26.23 7.90
C TRP A 795 -0.49 26.08 6.42
N LEU A 796 0.81 25.92 6.12
CA LEU A 796 1.34 25.71 4.77
C LEU A 796 0.85 24.40 4.14
N ALA A 797 0.64 23.35 4.93
CA ALA A 797 0.11 22.07 4.44
C ALA A 797 -1.31 22.16 3.85
N GLN A 798 -2.03 23.27 4.06
CA GLN A 798 -3.37 23.50 3.51
C GLN A 798 -3.37 24.01 2.06
N PHE A 799 -2.19 24.31 1.49
CA PHE A 799 -2.01 24.67 0.07
C PHE A 799 -1.64 23.43 -0.76
N GLU A 800 -2.09 23.39 -2.01
CA GLU A 800 -2.14 22.17 -2.84
C GLU A 800 -0.79 21.77 -3.46
N SER A 801 0.15 22.70 -3.65
CA SER A 801 1.49 22.43 -4.23
C SER A 801 2.63 23.09 -3.46
N ASN A 802 3.88 22.64 -3.65
CA ASN A 802 5.02 23.28 -2.99
C ASN A 802 5.27 24.71 -3.53
N ALA A 803 4.94 24.97 -4.80
CA ALA A 803 4.95 26.33 -5.36
C ALA A 803 3.94 27.26 -4.67
N GLU A 804 2.70 26.82 -4.41
CA GLU A 804 1.74 27.61 -3.63
C GLU A 804 2.24 27.84 -2.19
N ARG A 805 2.90 26.84 -1.57
CA ARG A 805 3.50 26.95 -0.23
C ARG A 805 4.61 27.99 -0.18
N CYS A 806 5.49 28.05 -1.18
CA CYS A 806 6.51 29.11 -1.28
C CYS A 806 5.89 30.50 -1.37
N LEU A 807 4.88 30.69 -2.23
CA LEU A 807 4.17 31.97 -2.34
C LEU A 807 3.46 32.34 -1.03
N ALA A 808 2.83 31.37 -0.37
CA ALA A 808 2.21 31.55 0.94
C ALA A 808 3.23 31.84 2.06
N PHE A 809 4.45 31.29 1.98
CA PHE A 809 5.54 31.58 2.91
C PHE A 809 6.10 32.98 2.71
N LYS A 810 6.32 33.44 1.46
CA LYS A 810 6.66 34.84 1.15
C LYS A 810 5.63 35.82 1.74
N ILE A 811 4.34 35.47 1.73
CA ILE A 811 3.28 36.25 2.40
C ILE A 811 3.51 36.31 3.92
N LEU A 812 3.87 35.19 4.57
CA LEU A 812 4.12 35.18 6.02
C LEU A 812 5.40 35.95 6.40
N GLU A 813 6.48 35.82 5.64
CA GLU A 813 7.74 36.56 5.87
C GLU A 813 7.53 38.08 5.86
N ASN A 814 6.57 38.56 5.06
CA ASN A 814 6.22 39.97 4.95
C ASN A 814 5.05 40.40 5.88
N ILE A 815 4.72 39.60 6.89
CA ILE A 815 3.75 40.02 7.93
C ILE A 815 4.36 41.09 8.84
N ASN A 816 3.77 42.28 8.77
CA ASN A 816 4.08 43.40 9.65
C ASN A 816 3.40 43.18 11.02
N PHE A 817 4.10 42.46 11.91
CA PHE A 817 3.60 42.09 13.23
C PHE A 817 3.80 43.21 14.27
N TYR A 818 2.70 43.64 14.90
CA TYR A 818 2.68 44.64 15.96
C TYR A 818 2.63 43.95 17.34
N GLY A 819 3.82 43.68 17.86
CA GLY A 819 4.06 43.20 19.22
C GLY A 819 3.79 44.25 20.31
N GLU A 820 3.78 43.84 21.58
CA GLU A 820 3.43 44.70 22.71
C GLU A 820 4.39 45.89 22.85
N ALA A 821 5.70 45.66 22.68
CA ALA A 821 6.70 46.72 22.81
C ALA A 821 6.47 47.82 21.76
N ARG A 822 6.26 47.41 20.50
CA ARG A 822 5.95 48.32 19.38
C ARG A 822 4.63 49.05 19.61
N VAL A 823 3.57 48.37 20.04
CA VAL A 823 2.29 49.02 20.34
C VAL A 823 2.45 50.08 21.45
N ARG A 824 3.15 49.76 22.56
CA ARG A 824 3.41 50.72 23.65
C ARG A 824 4.20 51.95 23.20
N GLU A 825 5.17 51.78 22.30
CA GLU A 825 5.89 52.91 21.67
C GLU A 825 4.94 53.82 20.88
N LYS A 826 4.11 53.25 19.99
CA LYS A 826 3.16 54.02 19.15
C LYS A 826 2.12 54.74 20.02
N LEU A 827 1.66 54.12 21.12
CA LEU A 827 0.76 54.75 22.09
C LEU A 827 1.41 55.94 22.85
N LYS A 828 2.73 55.97 23.03
CA LYS A 828 3.45 57.16 23.56
C LYS A 828 3.53 58.28 22.53
N ILE A 829 3.80 57.92 21.27
CA ILE A 829 3.84 58.87 20.13
C ILE A 829 2.48 59.56 19.93
N ILE A 830 1.37 58.84 20.10
CA ILE A 830 0.02 59.41 20.11
C ILE A 830 -0.13 60.42 21.28
N HIS A 831 0.33 60.06 22.48
CA HIS A 831 0.21 60.93 23.65
C HIS A 831 1.06 62.22 23.57
N ASP A 832 2.11 62.24 22.75
CA ASP A 832 2.91 63.45 22.53
C ASP A 832 2.13 64.59 21.89
N VAL A 833 1.08 64.29 21.10
CA VAL A 833 0.15 65.32 20.59
C VAL A 833 -0.59 65.98 21.75
N VAL A 834 -1.16 65.17 22.66
CA VAL A 834 -1.85 65.67 23.86
C VAL A 834 -0.89 66.44 24.78
N ARG A 835 0.38 66.03 24.90
CA ARG A 835 1.38 66.74 25.72
C ARG A 835 1.80 68.10 25.16
N ARG A 836 1.75 68.31 23.85
CA ARG A 836 2.08 69.60 23.21
C ARG A 836 0.95 70.62 23.37
N GLU A 837 -0.29 70.15 23.22
CA GLU A 837 -1.48 71.01 23.20
C GLU A 837 -2.09 71.25 24.59
N VAL A 838 -1.98 70.28 25.51
CA VAL A 838 -2.63 70.35 26.84
C VAL A 838 -1.63 70.62 27.95
N VAL A 839 -1.56 71.87 28.40
CA VAL A 839 -0.76 72.27 29.57
C VAL A 839 -1.40 71.73 30.87
N TYR A 840 -0.71 70.79 31.51
CA TYR A 840 -1.08 70.24 32.82
C TYR A 840 -0.17 70.81 33.92
N SER A 841 -0.75 71.49 34.91
CA SER A 841 -0.04 72.01 36.08
C SER A 841 -0.03 70.97 37.21
N VAL A 842 1.14 70.40 37.47
CA VAL A 842 1.33 69.36 38.49
C VAL A 842 1.12 69.94 39.89
N LYS A 843 0.10 69.45 40.62
CA LYS A 843 0.03 69.61 42.07
C LYS A 843 0.96 68.60 42.73
N SER A 844 1.79 69.07 43.68
CA SER A 844 2.76 68.23 44.38
C SER A 844 2.08 67.01 45.03
N GLY A 845 2.44 65.81 44.57
CA GLY A 845 1.93 64.53 45.07
C GLY A 845 0.98 63.76 44.14
N GLU A 846 0.39 64.38 43.10
CA GLU A 846 -0.45 63.64 42.15
C GLU A 846 0.40 62.87 41.12
N ARG A 847 0.26 61.54 41.09
CA ARG A 847 0.98 60.64 40.17
C ARG A 847 0.24 60.32 38.86
N PHE A 848 -1.03 60.71 38.74
CA PHE A 848 -1.88 60.35 37.60
C PHE A 848 -2.67 61.56 37.08
N ARG A 849 -2.69 61.74 35.75
CA ARG A 849 -3.51 62.75 35.07
C ARG A 849 -4.99 62.42 35.15
N ARG A 850 -5.80 63.43 35.49
CA ARG A 850 -7.28 63.35 35.53
C ARG A 850 -7.96 64.15 34.41
N ASP A 851 -7.20 64.99 33.72
CA ASP A 851 -7.67 65.92 32.70
C ASP A 851 -7.83 65.28 31.30
N ILE A 852 -7.72 63.96 31.20
CA ILE A 852 -7.88 63.20 29.96
C ILE A 852 -8.92 62.09 30.14
N ILE A 853 -9.91 62.08 29.25
CA ILE A 853 -10.78 60.93 29.02
C ILE A 853 -10.21 60.11 27.86
N VAL A 854 -10.19 58.79 27.98
CA VAL A 854 -9.71 57.87 26.93
C VAL A 854 -10.85 56.94 26.51
N SER A 855 -11.05 56.75 25.22
CA SER A 855 -12.10 55.91 24.64
C SER A 855 -11.63 55.23 23.35
N ALA A 856 -12.43 54.31 22.82
CA ALA A 856 -12.18 53.65 21.53
C ALA A 856 -13.47 53.66 20.72
N PHE A 857 -13.36 53.60 19.40
CA PHE A 857 -14.52 53.54 18.51
C PHE A 857 -15.09 52.12 18.42
N GLY A 858 -16.41 52.04 18.22
CA GLY A 858 -17.16 50.78 18.13
C GLY A 858 -17.54 50.12 19.48
N PRO A 859 -18.17 48.93 19.45
CA PRO A 859 -18.60 48.21 20.64
C PRO A 859 -17.42 47.80 21.54
N PRO A 860 -17.61 47.65 22.87
CA PRO A 860 -16.54 47.27 23.80
C PRO A 860 -16.01 45.86 23.55
N SER A 861 -15.01 45.76 22.67
CA SER A 861 -14.33 44.53 22.28
C SER A 861 -13.15 44.22 23.23
N LYS A 862 -12.68 42.96 23.21
CA LYS A 862 -11.52 42.54 24.02
C LYS A 862 -10.21 43.23 23.59
N SER A 863 -10.07 43.61 22.32
CA SER A 863 -8.90 44.31 21.79
C SER A 863 -8.92 45.82 22.11
N GLY A 864 -10.04 46.51 21.87
CA GLY A 864 -10.15 47.94 22.20
C GLY A 864 -9.90 48.20 23.69
N SER A 865 -10.50 47.40 24.57
CA SER A 865 -10.24 47.46 26.01
C SER A 865 -8.81 47.04 26.43
N SER A 866 -8.03 46.38 25.57
CA SER A 866 -6.60 46.09 25.78
C SER A 866 -5.76 47.34 25.59
N TYR A 867 -5.87 47.97 24.41
CA TYR A 867 -5.08 49.16 24.05
C TYR A 867 -5.39 50.38 24.93
N LEU A 868 -6.66 50.57 25.33
CA LEU A 868 -7.04 51.64 26.26
C LEU A 868 -6.32 51.51 27.61
N ARG A 869 -6.21 50.28 28.15
CA ARG A 869 -5.48 50.02 29.40
C ARG A 869 -3.98 50.21 29.24
N MET A 870 -3.40 49.83 28.09
CA MET A 870 -1.98 50.08 27.78
C MET A 870 -1.70 51.59 27.68
N TYR A 871 -2.55 52.34 26.99
CA TYR A 871 -2.41 53.79 26.83
C TYR A 871 -2.50 54.53 28.18
N VAL A 872 -3.47 54.16 29.02
CA VAL A 872 -3.62 54.72 30.38
C VAL A 872 -2.42 54.38 31.27
N SER A 873 -1.91 53.15 31.18
CA SER A 873 -0.74 52.69 31.94
C SER A 873 0.55 53.40 31.52
N GLU A 874 0.87 53.47 30.23
CA GLU A 874 2.13 54.06 29.75
C GLU A 874 2.18 55.58 29.89
N ASN A 875 1.03 56.25 29.85
CA ASN A 875 0.94 57.71 29.88
C ASN A 875 0.49 58.27 31.24
N GLY A 876 0.38 57.43 32.28
CA GLY A 876 0.09 57.86 33.65
C GLY A 876 -1.28 58.53 33.81
N ILE A 877 -2.33 58.00 33.17
CA ILE A 877 -3.70 58.53 33.27
C ILE A 877 -4.44 57.79 34.40
N ILE A 878 -5.41 58.44 35.05
CA ILE A 878 -6.25 57.79 36.07
C ILE A 878 -7.10 56.67 35.45
N SER A 879 -7.17 55.51 36.12
CA SER A 879 -7.92 54.34 35.63
C SER A 879 -9.41 54.61 35.37
N ASN A 880 -10.02 55.52 36.13
CA ASN A 880 -11.41 55.94 35.95
C ASN A 880 -11.64 56.84 34.71
N GLY A 881 -10.58 57.26 34.02
CA GLY A 881 -10.62 58.08 32.81
C GLY A 881 -11.01 57.31 31.54
N VAL A 882 -11.04 55.97 31.57
CA VAL A 882 -11.57 55.16 30.47
C VAL A 882 -13.11 55.24 30.46
N LYS A 883 -13.70 55.65 29.34
CA LYS A 883 -15.16 55.76 29.15
C LYS A 883 -15.60 55.10 27.85
N SER A 884 -16.82 54.58 27.79
CA SER A 884 -17.46 54.28 26.50
C SER A 884 -17.85 55.60 25.82
N PRO A 885 -17.95 55.68 24.47
CA PRO A 885 -18.33 56.92 23.79
C PRO A 885 -19.64 57.54 24.30
N ALA A 886 -20.63 56.69 24.62
CA ALA A 886 -21.93 57.11 25.16
C ALA A 886 -21.86 57.66 26.61
N ASP A 887 -20.85 57.28 27.39
CA ASP A 887 -20.65 57.80 28.75
C ASP A 887 -19.90 59.16 28.78
N ILE A 888 -19.24 59.55 27.68
CA ILE A 888 -18.43 60.77 27.63
C ILE A 888 -19.25 62.04 27.92
N PRO A 889 -20.45 62.28 27.32
CA PRO A 889 -21.25 63.46 27.64
C PRO A 889 -21.56 63.59 29.14
N LYS A 890 -21.90 62.47 29.79
CA LYS A 890 -22.19 62.40 31.23
C LYS A 890 -20.92 62.57 32.09
N ALA A 891 -19.78 62.06 31.65
CA ALA A 891 -18.50 62.27 32.33
C ALA A 891 -18.09 63.74 32.25
N LEU A 892 -18.21 64.37 31.08
CA LEU A 892 -17.92 65.80 30.87
C LEU A 892 -18.86 66.72 31.66
N SER A 893 -20.12 66.34 31.88
CA SER A 893 -21.03 67.14 32.72
C SER A 893 -20.73 67.06 34.22
N VAL A 894 -19.91 66.10 34.66
CA VAL A 894 -19.52 65.91 36.07
C VAL A 894 -18.08 66.39 36.35
N ASP A 895 -17.18 66.31 35.36
CA ASP A 895 -15.77 66.68 35.51
C ASP A 895 -15.39 67.92 34.68
N GLU A 896 -15.33 69.06 35.35
CA GLU A 896 -14.87 70.35 34.79
C GLU A 896 -13.35 70.40 34.54
N GLN A 897 -12.56 69.41 34.96
CA GLN A 897 -11.10 69.38 34.79
C GLN A 897 -10.64 68.67 33.51
N THR A 898 -11.53 67.98 32.79
CA THR A 898 -11.20 67.38 31.48
C THR A 898 -10.83 68.45 30.46
N LYS A 899 -9.66 68.27 29.81
CA LYS A 899 -9.10 69.12 28.75
C LYS A 899 -8.90 68.40 27.42
N ALA A 900 -8.84 67.06 27.43
CA ALA A 900 -8.79 66.28 26.19
C ALA A 900 -9.61 64.98 26.25
N VAL A 901 -10.15 64.59 25.10
CA VAL A 901 -10.72 63.27 24.84
C VAL A 901 -9.84 62.58 23.79
N VAL A 902 -9.30 61.41 24.13
CA VAL A 902 -8.42 60.64 23.25
C VAL A 902 -9.12 59.36 22.83
N PHE A 903 -9.35 59.21 21.53
CA PHE A 903 -9.78 57.96 20.92
C PHE A 903 -8.56 57.15 20.48
N ILE A 904 -8.50 55.87 20.82
CA ILE A 904 -7.44 54.94 20.42
C ILE A 904 -8.02 53.84 19.55
N ASP A 905 -7.42 53.62 18.37
CA ASP A 905 -7.81 52.56 17.44
C ASP A 905 -6.57 51.83 16.86
N ASP A 906 -6.74 50.62 16.33
CA ASP A 906 -5.63 49.80 15.82
C ASP A 906 -5.30 50.09 14.35
N ILE A 907 -6.30 50.18 13.46
CA ILE A 907 -6.08 50.43 12.03
C ILE A 907 -7.12 51.33 11.35
N ILE A 908 -6.64 52.30 10.56
CA ILE A 908 -7.46 52.96 9.53
C ILE A 908 -7.37 52.17 8.22
N GLY A 909 -8.46 51.47 7.87
CA GLY A 909 -8.63 50.87 6.55
C GLY A 909 -9.23 51.88 5.55
N SER A 910 -10.55 51.88 5.43
CA SER A 910 -11.30 52.76 4.51
C SER A 910 -11.65 54.14 5.08
N GLY A 911 -11.31 54.40 6.34
CA GLY A 911 -11.62 55.64 7.07
C GLY A 911 -13.08 55.81 7.52
N THR A 912 -14.05 55.09 6.92
CA THR A 912 -15.49 55.32 7.14
C THR A 912 -15.90 55.15 8.60
N THR A 913 -15.47 54.09 9.27
CA THR A 913 -15.85 53.80 10.67
C THR A 913 -15.47 54.93 11.63
N ILE A 914 -14.29 55.54 11.45
CA ILE A 914 -13.86 56.67 12.30
C ILE A 914 -14.68 57.92 11.99
N ILE A 915 -14.95 58.19 10.71
CA ILE A 915 -15.80 59.32 10.28
C ILE A 915 -17.19 59.20 10.90
N ASP A 916 -17.82 58.03 10.80
CA ASP A 916 -19.18 57.80 11.29
C ASP A 916 -19.24 57.87 12.83
N CYS A 917 -18.28 57.28 13.54
CA CYS A 917 -18.21 57.42 15.01
C CYS A 917 -17.85 58.84 15.48
N LEU A 918 -17.08 59.64 14.71
CA LEU A 918 -16.85 61.05 15.03
C LEU A 918 -18.12 61.89 14.86
N ARG A 919 -18.98 61.57 13.89
CA ARG A 919 -20.30 62.19 13.72
C ARG A 919 -21.22 61.90 14.90
N GLU A 920 -21.40 60.62 15.26
CA GLU A 920 -22.16 60.19 16.44
C GLU A 920 -21.66 60.87 17.72
N PHE A 921 -20.34 60.98 17.88
CA PHE A 921 -19.73 61.67 19.03
C PHE A 921 -19.96 63.19 19.01
N SER A 922 -19.90 63.82 17.83
CA SER A 922 -20.19 65.24 17.64
C SER A 922 -21.64 65.57 18.00
N GLU A 923 -22.60 64.74 17.59
CA GLU A 923 -24.01 64.87 17.98
C GLU A 923 -24.21 64.70 19.50
N ALA A 924 -23.53 63.74 20.12
CA ALA A 924 -23.71 63.43 21.54
C ALA A 924 -23.00 64.40 22.51
N ALA A 925 -21.83 64.94 22.14
CA ALA A 925 -20.95 65.70 23.03
C ALA A 925 -20.45 67.05 22.47
N GLY A 926 -20.62 67.32 21.17
CA GLY A 926 -19.92 68.40 20.46
C GLY A 926 -20.16 69.79 21.04
N ALA A 927 -21.36 70.09 21.53
CA ALA A 927 -21.66 71.37 22.18
C ALA A 927 -20.85 71.59 23.47
N ILE A 928 -20.68 70.55 24.30
CA ILE A 928 -19.92 70.62 25.56
C ILE A 928 -18.42 70.74 25.27
N ILE A 929 -17.94 70.01 24.27
CA ILE A 929 -16.54 70.01 23.84
C ILE A 929 -16.15 71.38 23.27
N SER A 930 -16.98 71.93 22.39
CA SER A 930 -16.80 73.26 21.78
C SER A 930 -16.84 74.38 22.84
N GLN A 931 -17.83 74.37 23.75
CA GLN A 931 -17.95 75.38 24.81
C GLN A 931 -16.74 75.39 25.76
N ARG A 932 -16.11 74.24 25.99
CA ARG A 932 -15.01 74.08 26.96
C ARG A 932 -13.62 74.04 26.32
N ASP A 933 -13.52 74.23 25.00
CA ASP A 933 -12.28 74.13 24.22
C ASP A 933 -11.50 72.82 24.50
N ILE A 934 -12.23 71.70 24.51
CA ILE A 934 -11.66 70.38 24.79
C ILE A 934 -11.06 69.82 23.50
N LEU A 935 -9.77 69.47 23.56
CA LEU A 935 -9.05 68.85 22.45
C LEU A 935 -9.55 67.42 22.21
N VAL A 936 -9.96 67.10 20.98
CA VAL A 936 -10.26 65.71 20.58
C VAL A 936 -9.07 65.16 19.79
N VAL A 937 -8.45 64.08 20.26
CA VAL A 937 -7.35 63.41 19.56
C VAL A 937 -7.79 62.03 19.11
N VAL A 938 -7.63 61.71 17.84
CA VAL A 938 -7.81 60.36 17.29
C VAL A 938 -6.43 59.76 17.03
N GLY A 939 -6.00 58.86 17.91
CA GLY A 939 -4.73 58.16 17.82
C GLY A 939 -4.88 56.77 17.23
N VAL A 940 -4.21 56.50 16.11
CA VAL A 940 -4.26 55.20 15.43
C VAL A 940 -2.86 54.65 15.20
N ILE A 941 -2.68 53.36 15.50
CA ILE A 941 -1.36 52.72 15.42
C ILE A 941 -0.86 52.66 13.97
N CYS A 942 -1.70 52.24 13.03
CA CYS A 942 -1.38 52.29 11.60
C CYS A 942 -2.58 52.67 10.72
N GLY A 943 -2.35 53.06 9.47
CA GLY A 943 -3.45 53.40 8.58
C GLY A 943 -3.06 53.48 7.10
N LEU A 944 -3.92 52.97 6.22
CA LEU A 944 -3.76 53.08 4.78
C LEU A 944 -3.98 54.54 4.35
N ARG A 945 -3.02 55.10 3.61
CA ARG A 945 -2.96 56.50 3.18
C ARG A 945 -4.30 57.03 2.65
N SER A 946 -4.96 56.29 1.74
CA SER A 946 -6.26 56.67 1.17
C SER A 946 -7.38 56.77 2.22
N GLY A 947 -7.33 55.96 3.28
CA GLY A 947 -8.27 56.05 4.41
C GLY A 947 -7.93 57.21 5.34
N VAL A 948 -6.64 57.45 5.58
CA VAL A 948 -6.16 58.57 6.43
C VAL A 948 -6.49 59.91 5.78
N GLU A 949 -6.20 60.09 4.49
CA GLU A 949 -6.52 61.28 3.71
C GLU A 949 -8.03 61.54 3.68
N LYS A 950 -8.85 60.50 3.57
CA LYS A 950 -10.32 60.62 3.64
C LYS A 950 -10.81 61.10 5.00
N VAL A 951 -10.20 60.66 6.11
CA VAL A 951 -10.55 61.13 7.47
C VAL A 951 -10.10 62.58 7.66
N LEU A 952 -8.90 62.93 7.20
CA LEU A 952 -8.39 64.32 7.24
C LEU A 952 -9.30 65.26 6.44
N GLN A 953 -9.72 64.89 5.23
CA GLN A 953 -10.64 65.70 4.41
C GLN A 953 -11.97 66.03 5.12
N VAL A 954 -12.48 65.15 5.99
CA VAL A 954 -13.69 65.39 6.79
C VAL A 954 -13.43 66.24 8.03
N ILE A 955 -12.23 66.13 8.63
CA ILE A 955 -11.80 67.01 9.72
C ILE A 955 -11.58 68.45 9.20
N ASP A 956 -10.84 68.57 8.09
CA ASP A 956 -10.46 69.85 7.46
C ASP A 956 -11.64 70.57 6.78
N SER A 957 -12.73 69.87 6.46
CA SER A 957 -13.95 70.50 5.91
C SER A 957 -14.74 71.31 6.93
N GLY A 958 -14.36 71.26 8.22
CA GLY A 958 -15.04 71.97 9.30
C GLY A 958 -16.38 71.34 9.70
N GLU A 959 -16.58 70.04 9.45
CA GLU A 959 -17.82 69.32 9.78
C GLU A 959 -18.07 69.25 11.31
N PHE A 960 -17.01 69.31 12.12
CA PHE A 960 -17.08 69.20 13.59
C PHE A 960 -16.93 70.57 14.27
N PRO A 961 -17.73 70.89 15.32
CA PRO A 961 -17.70 72.18 16.00
C PRO A 961 -16.53 72.32 17.01
N PHE A 962 -15.53 71.45 16.94
CA PHE A 962 -14.38 71.38 17.86
C PHE A 962 -13.12 70.90 17.11
N ARG A 963 -11.94 71.22 17.65
CA ARG A 963 -10.66 70.80 17.06
C ARG A 963 -10.45 69.28 17.22
N VAL A 964 -10.28 68.60 16.09
CA VAL A 964 -9.92 67.17 16.02
C VAL A 964 -8.51 67.03 15.47
N GLU A 965 -7.62 66.39 16.23
CA GLU A 965 -6.26 66.06 15.82
C GLU A 965 -6.15 64.57 15.48
N LEU A 966 -5.94 64.22 14.21
CA LEU A 966 -5.69 62.85 13.79
C LEU A 966 -4.19 62.53 13.84
N LYS A 967 -3.80 61.59 14.71
CA LYS A 967 -2.44 61.06 14.77
C LYS A 967 -2.38 59.59 14.38
N VAL A 968 -1.98 59.34 13.13
CA VAL A 968 -1.55 58.01 12.69
C VAL A 968 -0.04 57.88 12.92
N CYS A 969 0.41 56.75 13.48
CA CYS A 969 1.83 56.50 13.71
C CYS A 969 2.53 55.93 12.48
N ASP A 970 2.05 54.79 11.96
CA ASP A 970 2.61 54.12 10.78
C ASP A 970 1.63 54.27 9.60
N VAL A 971 1.92 55.15 8.63
CA VAL A 971 1.09 55.34 7.42
C VAL A 971 1.56 54.37 6.34
N LEU A 972 0.64 53.52 5.89
CA LEU A 972 0.86 52.52 4.85
C LEU A 972 0.41 53.07 3.49
N ASP A 973 1.11 52.76 2.40
CA ASP A 973 0.72 53.18 1.04
C ASP A 973 0.46 51.98 0.11
N ASP A 974 0.36 52.22 -1.20
CA ASP A 974 0.10 51.14 -2.15
C ASP A 974 1.24 50.11 -2.21
N GLY A 975 2.48 50.46 -1.82
CA GLY A 975 3.60 49.51 -1.73
C GLY A 975 3.39 48.42 -0.68
N ASP A 976 2.72 48.77 0.43
CA ASP A 976 2.38 47.85 1.54
C ASP A 976 1.23 46.89 1.21
N ARG A 977 0.57 47.05 0.04
CA ARG A 977 -0.51 46.17 -0.42
C ARG A 977 0.09 45.01 -1.21
N ALA A 978 -0.09 43.79 -0.73
CA ALA A 978 0.65 42.60 -1.16
C ALA A 978 0.64 42.30 -2.67
N PHE A 979 -0.38 42.75 -3.42
CA PHE A 979 -0.52 42.51 -4.86
C PHE A 979 -0.69 43.78 -5.70
N SER A 980 -0.30 44.95 -5.18
CA SER A 980 -0.28 46.17 -6.00
C SER A 980 0.85 46.12 -7.05
N GLN A 981 0.73 46.92 -8.10
CA GLN A 981 1.78 47.05 -9.11
C GLN A 981 3.10 47.56 -8.52
N VAL A 982 3.03 48.49 -7.57
CA VAL A 982 4.21 49.09 -6.91
C VAL A 982 4.81 48.24 -5.79
N SER A 983 4.11 47.19 -5.34
CA SER A 983 4.62 46.30 -4.29
C SER A 983 5.83 45.49 -4.77
N GLN A 984 6.86 45.43 -3.93
CA GLN A 984 8.10 44.68 -4.16
C GLN A 984 8.12 43.31 -3.46
N LEU A 985 7.00 42.89 -2.88
CA LEU A 985 6.87 41.61 -2.15
C LEU A 985 7.10 40.39 -3.07
N PHE A 986 6.69 40.50 -4.34
CA PHE A 986 6.82 39.47 -5.35
C PHE A 986 7.39 40.04 -6.65
N ASP A 987 8.23 39.24 -7.31
CA ASP A 987 8.58 39.43 -8.72
C ASP A 987 7.32 39.40 -9.60
N GLU A 988 7.32 40.11 -10.73
CA GLU A 988 6.12 40.25 -11.58
C GLU A 988 5.46 38.92 -11.98
N GLY A 989 6.26 37.87 -12.23
CA GLY A 989 5.75 36.53 -12.56
C GLY A 989 5.16 35.76 -11.36
N ASP A 990 5.60 36.05 -10.14
CA ASP A 990 5.09 35.46 -8.90
C ASP A 990 3.89 36.24 -8.35
N LYS A 991 3.87 37.56 -8.51
CA LYS A 991 2.84 38.49 -8.02
C LYS A 991 1.43 38.07 -8.47
N HIS A 992 1.28 37.79 -9.77
CA HIS A 992 0.00 37.34 -10.31
C HIS A 992 -0.41 35.96 -9.75
N LYS A 993 0.52 35.00 -9.67
CA LYS A 993 0.27 33.66 -9.13
C LYS A 993 -0.14 33.72 -7.65
N ALA A 994 0.56 34.53 -6.85
CA ALA A 994 0.26 34.71 -5.44
C ALA A 994 -1.10 35.39 -5.23
N GLN A 995 -1.47 36.35 -6.08
CA GLN A 995 -2.80 36.98 -6.06
C GLN A 995 -3.91 35.99 -6.43
N VAL A 996 -3.71 35.17 -7.47
CA VAL A 996 -4.65 34.11 -7.89
C VAL A 996 -4.82 33.07 -6.79
N MET A 997 -3.72 32.60 -6.17
CA MET A 997 -3.72 31.69 -5.03
C MET A 997 -4.47 32.29 -3.84
N ALA A 998 -4.12 33.52 -3.41
CA ALA A 998 -4.78 34.18 -2.30
C ALA A 998 -6.29 34.38 -2.55
N ARG A 999 -6.70 34.63 -3.81
CA ARG A 999 -8.11 34.73 -4.20
C ARG A 999 -8.81 33.36 -4.28
N LYS A 1000 -8.14 32.30 -4.75
CA LYS A 1000 -8.63 30.90 -4.83
C LYS A 1000 -9.02 30.36 -3.46
N TYR A 1001 -8.19 30.60 -2.44
CA TYR A 1001 -8.49 30.20 -1.07
C TYR A 1001 -9.34 31.23 -0.33
N GLY A 1002 -9.04 32.53 -0.50
CA GLY A 1002 -9.75 33.62 0.15
C GLY A 1002 -11.24 33.70 -0.23
N SER A 1003 -11.64 33.33 -1.44
CA SER A 1003 -13.06 33.30 -1.84
C SER A 1003 -13.88 32.22 -1.15
N LYS A 1004 -13.26 31.08 -0.81
CA LYS A 1004 -13.87 29.99 -0.03
C LYS A 1004 -14.09 30.38 1.43
N LEU A 1005 -13.26 31.27 1.96
CA LEU A 1005 -13.32 31.76 3.36
C LEU A 1005 -14.18 33.02 3.52
N GLN A 1006 -14.06 33.96 2.58
CA GLN A 1006 -14.70 35.27 2.61
C GLN A 1006 -15.02 35.74 1.18
N SER A 1007 -16.11 35.22 0.62
CA SER A 1007 -16.50 35.43 -0.78
C SER A 1007 -16.66 36.90 -1.20
N ARG A 1008 -17.08 37.78 -0.29
CA ARG A 1008 -17.24 39.23 -0.57
C ARG A 1008 -15.90 40.00 -0.62
N HIS A 1009 -14.91 39.53 0.15
CA HIS A 1009 -13.64 40.23 0.36
C HIS A 1009 -12.47 39.24 0.37
N PRO A 1010 -12.22 38.53 -0.74
CA PRO A 1010 -11.27 37.41 -0.80
C PRO A 1010 -9.80 37.83 -0.58
N LEU A 1011 -9.49 39.12 -0.72
CA LEU A 1011 -8.17 39.71 -0.52
C LEU A 1011 -8.16 40.77 0.61
N GLY A 1012 -9.11 40.65 1.55
CA GLY A 1012 -9.28 41.58 2.66
C GLY A 1012 -10.35 42.65 2.37
N TYR A 1013 -10.87 43.26 3.44
CA TYR A 1013 -11.93 44.27 3.37
C TYR A 1013 -11.56 45.41 2.42
N ALA A 1014 -12.50 45.82 1.57
CA ALA A 1014 -12.28 46.81 0.51
C ALA A 1014 -11.05 46.55 -0.41
N ASP A 1015 -10.66 45.29 -0.59
CA ASP A 1015 -9.47 44.88 -1.36
C ASP A 1015 -8.16 45.52 -0.85
N SER A 1016 -8.07 45.71 0.46
CA SER A 1016 -6.92 46.39 1.10
C SER A 1016 -5.60 45.63 0.92
N GLN A 1017 -5.63 44.29 0.82
CA GLN A 1017 -4.46 43.43 0.58
C GLN A 1017 -3.31 43.60 1.58
N LEU A 1018 -3.62 44.01 2.82
CA LEU A 1018 -2.59 44.28 3.84
C LEU A 1018 -2.06 42.99 4.45
N LEU A 1019 -0.87 43.06 5.05
CA LEU A 1019 -0.24 41.98 5.81
C LEU A 1019 0.04 42.41 7.26
N VAL A 1020 -0.91 43.13 7.87
CA VAL A 1020 -0.81 43.62 9.24
C VAL A 1020 -1.41 42.59 10.21
N VAL A 1021 -0.72 42.34 11.33
CA VAL A 1021 -1.22 41.51 12.43
C VAL A 1021 -0.84 42.19 13.74
N PHE A 1022 -1.78 42.35 14.68
CA PHE A 1022 -1.47 42.78 16.04
C PHE A 1022 -1.46 41.59 16.98
N LYS A 1023 -0.69 41.66 18.07
CA LYS A 1023 -0.63 40.58 19.06
C LYS A 1023 -1.99 40.12 19.61
N ASP A 1024 -2.97 41.02 19.71
CA ASP A 1024 -4.28 40.72 20.31
C ASP A 1024 -5.37 40.41 19.26
N ASN A 1025 -5.15 40.76 17.98
CA ASN A 1025 -6.15 40.67 16.89
C ASN A 1025 -5.53 40.77 15.49
N CYS A 1026 -6.11 40.10 14.49
CA CYS A 1026 -5.78 40.31 13.07
C CYS A 1026 -6.86 41.16 12.36
N PRO A 1027 -6.50 42.30 11.73
CA PRO A 1027 -7.41 43.12 10.91
C PRO A 1027 -8.11 42.34 9.78
N ASN A 1028 -9.35 42.70 9.46
CA ASN A 1028 -10.07 42.14 8.31
C ASN A 1028 -9.63 42.78 6.97
N ASN A 1029 -8.85 43.86 7.01
CA ASN A 1029 -8.10 44.39 5.87
C ASN A 1029 -6.94 43.46 5.44
N THR A 1030 -6.53 42.53 6.32
CA THR A 1030 -5.53 41.51 6.04
C THR A 1030 -6.14 40.34 5.27
N LEU A 1031 -5.32 39.58 4.52
CA LEU A 1031 -5.79 38.48 3.67
C LEU A 1031 -6.56 37.40 4.48
N PRO A 1032 -7.79 36.99 4.07
CA PRO A 1032 -8.61 36.01 4.80
C PRO A 1032 -7.93 34.68 5.09
N ILE A 1033 -7.03 34.22 4.21
CA ILE A 1033 -6.23 32.99 4.40
C ILE A 1033 -5.39 33.01 5.69
N ILE A 1034 -5.05 34.20 6.21
CA ILE A 1034 -4.25 34.39 7.43
C ILE A 1034 -5.11 34.25 8.70
N TRP A 1035 -6.36 34.72 8.70
CA TRP A 1035 -7.15 34.95 9.93
C TRP A 1035 -8.54 34.32 9.99
N CYS A 1036 -9.14 33.98 8.85
CA CYS A 1036 -10.49 33.46 8.76
C CYS A 1036 -10.51 31.94 8.91
N SER A 1037 -11.47 31.38 9.66
CA SER A 1037 -11.66 29.92 9.76
C SER A 1037 -12.82 29.46 8.89
N GLY A 1038 -12.58 28.46 8.06
CA GLY A 1038 -13.59 27.77 7.26
C GLY A 1038 -13.93 26.40 7.82
N GLU A 1039 -15.18 25.96 7.66
CA GLU A 1039 -15.61 24.60 8.03
C GLU A 1039 -15.71 23.67 6.81
N ASN A 1040 -16.08 24.21 5.64
CA ASN A 1040 -16.11 23.51 4.35
C ASN A 1040 -15.52 24.40 3.22
N PRO A 1041 -14.28 24.17 2.77
CA PRO A 1041 -13.29 23.25 3.34
C PRO A 1041 -12.85 23.69 4.74
N LYS A 1042 -12.42 22.72 5.56
CA LYS A 1042 -11.86 22.98 6.89
C LYS A 1042 -10.55 23.76 6.75
N TRP A 1043 -10.53 25.01 7.21
CA TRP A 1043 -9.36 25.89 7.16
C TRP A 1043 -9.00 26.40 8.56
N VAL A 1044 -7.75 26.15 8.95
CA VAL A 1044 -7.15 26.56 10.22
C VAL A 1044 -6.27 27.79 9.94
N PRO A 1045 -6.70 29.01 10.30
CA PRO A 1045 -5.89 30.22 10.13
C PRO A 1045 -4.73 30.29 11.12
N ILE A 1046 -3.59 30.82 10.67
CA ILE A 1046 -2.40 31.02 11.51
C ILE A 1046 -2.61 32.12 12.58
N PHE A 1047 -3.30 33.20 12.23
CA PHE A 1047 -3.61 34.32 13.14
C PHE A 1047 -5.13 34.51 13.29
N LYS A 1048 -5.81 33.51 13.89
CA LYS A 1048 -7.27 33.50 14.03
C LYS A 1048 -7.85 34.80 14.65
N ARG A 1049 -8.74 35.47 13.90
CA ARG A 1049 -9.64 36.54 14.40
C ARG A 1049 -10.82 35.93 15.18
N ILE A 1050 -11.36 36.66 16.15
CA ILE A 1050 -12.62 36.33 16.87
C ILE A 1050 -13.63 37.45 16.61
#